data_AF-A0A067CA01-F1
#
_entry.id   AF-A0A067CA01-F1
#
_cell.length_a   1.000
_cell.length_b   1.000
_cell.length_c   1.000
_cell.angle_alpha   90.00
_cell.angle_beta   90.00
_cell.angle_gamma   90.00
#
_symmetry.space_group_name_H-M   'P 1'
#
loop_
_entity.id
_entity.type
_entity.pdbx_description
1 polymer ?
#
loop_
_entity_poly.entity_id
_entity_poly.type
_entity_poly.pdbx_seq_one_letter_code
_entity_poly.pdbx_strand_id
1 'polypeptide(L)'
;MGSGVSSSAKMVVLSHSSQVDTVRRILGVNAAVPIVTELFPINIQSRYALLQQCELAIVAMDVYFQFSDVLLTSLSFLKDSRKTIQSASVDSYFEPSGAIGAICFGYGTWVPSLHDNVHALQQLVAAGAWLPLPDMPEPALPPIVPDTLMHDVCILFEGDVGKTVAAFLTTLASQGLAMPERCSVADANDSTALEGMTSAKLVLCVITESSATSPAYQRALEVALVSKKCLLPINCCEHGGLTGWLGLAFAGRLWYPLRPSHLDGIFTKYAEIDASPCCVSDSCTASDLLAYVHSALVDECHLFTTEEARLMAYEAAVLQDRQARAAAMGLSAAPVPLMPDRWQWTADTQLPRLNIASFVPSSVITDTVQYTVTRLSLAPPPAIVDAHGLPRASVQIDAMFSYAWKQQSAVLQLYQQGSVAHLRVWMDVMGYMKGNIYAAMATAVSSVGAVLICLSAAYIASINCKLEFLYAAHCRTPMLFLIFDDVDLTALPDWITAVTGGPLPLYPATDSDRNHLFAIRYNQAGAQGILFSLLRSLAAAHASAPPRMCRDGTLGLAHATSWFREALLAHETSSMERCRRCDAPFSPTAPTRSCRVHAAYYMGGTLLPGHWVCCNEPKKDGIGCEAADHTTLEQIWCCDTRYGTYTWQPVARE
;
A
#
# COMPACT_ATOMS: atom_id res chain seq x y z
N MET A 1 13.76 -11.80 22.26
CA MET A 1 13.66 -13.07 21.49
C MET A 1 13.46 -14.21 22.48
N GLY A 2 12.22 -14.62 22.66
CA GLY A 2 11.84 -15.76 23.51
C GLY A 2 10.64 -16.41 22.86
N SER A 3 10.85 -17.06 21.71
CA SER A 3 9.76 -17.70 20.98
C SER A 3 9.47 -19.04 21.62
N GLY A 4 8.31 -19.16 22.28
CA GLY A 4 7.76 -20.40 22.83
C GLY A 4 7.36 -21.42 21.76
N VAL A 5 8.25 -21.66 20.79
CA VAL A 5 8.08 -22.69 19.77
C VAL A 5 8.46 -24.01 20.42
N SER A 6 7.49 -24.92 20.53
CA SER A 6 7.73 -26.28 21.01
C SER A 6 8.75 -26.97 20.11
N SER A 7 9.63 -27.80 20.68
CA SER A 7 10.58 -28.67 19.95
C SER A 7 9.88 -29.80 19.16
N SER A 8 8.58 -29.67 18.91
CA SER A 8 7.73 -30.59 18.15
C SER A 8 6.94 -29.86 17.06
N ALA A 9 7.24 -28.57 16.83
CA ALA A 9 6.44 -27.75 15.93
C ALA A 9 6.47 -28.29 14.51
N LYS A 10 5.30 -28.36 13.88
CA LYS A 10 5.15 -28.77 12.48
C LYS A 10 5.63 -27.65 11.55
N MET A 11 6.69 -27.90 10.80
CA MET A 11 7.38 -26.86 10.04
C MET A 11 7.24 -27.02 8.53
N VAL A 12 7.23 -25.86 7.85
CA VAL A 12 7.31 -25.75 6.39
C VAL A 12 8.25 -24.61 6.00
N VAL A 13 8.93 -24.74 4.87
CA VAL A 13 9.70 -23.65 4.26
C VAL A 13 8.96 -23.15 3.02
N LEU A 14 8.84 -21.84 2.86
CA LEU A 14 8.37 -21.19 1.65
C LEU A 14 9.57 -20.51 0.98
N SER A 15 9.73 -20.71 -0.32
CA SER A 15 10.79 -20.10 -1.13
C SER A 15 10.37 -20.08 -2.59
N HIS A 16 10.89 -19.15 -3.38
CA HIS A 16 10.80 -19.25 -4.83
C HIS A 16 11.57 -20.48 -5.34
N SER A 17 11.11 -21.13 -6.42
CA SER A 17 11.72 -22.38 -6.92
C SER A 17 13.18 -22.21 -7.33
N SER A 18 13.56 -21.04 -7.85
CA SER A 18 14.95 -20.73 -8.21
C SER A 18 15.90 -20.72 -7.01
N GLN A 19 15.39 -20.58 -5.79
CA GLN A 19 16.20 -20.47 -4.57
C GLN A 19 16.22 -21.75 -3.73
N VAL A 20 15.51 -22.80 -4.14
CA VAL A 20 15.36 -24.04 -3.36
C VAL A 20 16.72 -24.61 -2.93
N ASP A 21 17.68 -24.72 -3.85
CA ASP A 21 19.00 -25.28 -3.54
C ASP A 21 19.84 -24.37 -2.64
N THR A 22 19.73 -23.06 -2.82
CA THR A 22 20.38 -22.06 -1.97
C THR A 22 19.83 -22.14 -0.54
N VAL A 23 18.50 -22.14 -0.39
CA VAL A 23 17.83 -22.24 0.91
C VAL A 23 18.17 -23.56 1.61
N ARG A 24 18.17 -24.69 0.89
CA ARG A 24 18.59 -25.98 1.45
C ARG A 24 20.01 -25.94 2.01
N ARG A 25 20.93 -25.34 1.25
CA ARG A 25 22.34 -25.20 1.65
C ARG A 25 22.49 -24.34 2.89
N ILE A 26 21.79 -23.20 2.95
CA ILE A 26 21.86 -22.27 4.09
C ILE A 26 21.29 -22.90 5.35
N LEU A 27 20.11 -23.54 5.24
CA LEU A 27 19.43 -24.18 6.36
C LEU A 27 20.05 -25.53 6.75
N GLY A 28 20.95 -26.09 5.94
CA GLY A 28 21.54 -27.41 6.19
C GLY A 28 20.53 -28.55 6.13
N VAL A 29 19.45 -28.40 5.35
CA VAL A 29 18.39 -29.41 5.22
C VAL A 29 18.60 -30.31 4.01
N ASN A 30 18.20 -31.57 4.13
CA ASN A 30 18.25 -32.53 3.03
C ASN A 30 17.06 -32.36 2.06
N ALA A 31 17.06 -33.13 0.97
CA ALA A 31 16.01 -33.09 -0.04
C ALA A 31 14.62 -33.55 0.46
N ALA A 32 14.54 -34.22 1.62
CA ALA A 32 13.28 -34.71 2.17
C ALA A 32 12.47 -33.62 2.89
N VAL A 33 13.08 -32.47 3.21
CA VAL A 33 12.36 -31.33 3.77
C VAL A 33 11.50 -30.67 2.69
N PRO A 34 10.18 -30.57 2.89
CA PRO A 34 9.30 -29.95 1.91
C PRO A 34 9.56 -28.44 1.84
N ILE A 35 9.82 -27.95 0.62
CA ILE A 35 9.86 -26.51 0.34
C ILE A 35 8.69 -26.21 -0.57
N VAL A 36 7.78 -25.38 -0.06
CA VAL A 36 6.64 -24.85 -0.81
C VAL A 36 7.14 -23.73 -1.71
N THR A 37 6.95 -23.91 -3.01
CA THR A 37 7.31 -22.97 -4.06
C THR A 37 6.06 -22.53 -4.81
N GLU A 38 6.20 -21.63 -5.77
CA GLU A 38 5.16 -21.29 -6.74
C GLU A 38 4.81 -22.46 -7.68
N LEU A 39 5.75 -23.41 -7.86
CA LEU A 39 5.57 -24.61 -8.69
C LEU A 39 5.22 -25.86 -7.89
N PHE A 40 5.23 -25.82 -6.56
CA PHE A 40 5.03 -27.03 -5.74
C PHE A 40 4.51 -26.76 -4.32
N PRO A 41 3.51 -27.50 -3.83
CA PRO A 41 2.63 -28.41 -4.57
C PRO A 41 1.76 -27.64 -5.59
N ILE A 42 1.55 -28.20 -6.78
CA ILE A 42 0.69 -27.57 -7.80
C ILE A 42 -0.77 -27.74 -7.39
N ASN A 43 -1.12 -28.94 -6.93
CA ASN A 43 -2.45 -29.23 -6.43
C ASN A 43 -2.81 -28.35 -5.21
N ILE A 44 -3.93 -27.63 -5.30
CA ILE A 44 -4.30 -26.66 -4.26
C ILE A 44 -4.71 -27.34 -2.95
N GLN A 45 -5.30 -28.53 -3.03
CA GLN A 45 -5.67 -29.33 -1.86
C GLN A 45 -4.41 -29.83 -1.13
N SER A 46 -3.40 -30.30 -1.86
CA SER A 46 -2.10 -30.70 -1.30
C SER A 46 -1.40 -29.54 -0.60
N ARG A 47 -1.36 -28.37 -1.26
CA ARG A 47 -0.79 -27.15 -0.69
C ARG A 47 -1.55 -26.73 0.57
N TYR A 48 -2.88 -26.71 0.52
CA TYR A 48 -3.73 -26.41 1.66
C TYR A 48 -3.45 -27.37 2.83
N ALA A 49 -3.42 -28.68 2.58
CA ALA A 49 -3.18 -29.68 3.62
C ALA A 49 -1.83 -29.48 4.32
N LEU A 50 -0.80 -29.09 3.57
CA LEU A 50 0.54 -28.81 4.11
C LEU A 50 0.54 -27.51 4.95
N LEU A 51 0.03 -26.41 4.40
CA LEU A 51 0.01 -25.12 5.09
C LEU A 51 -0.94 -25.09 6.30
N GLN A 52 -2.05 -25.84 6.25
CA GLN A 52 -3.00 -25.93 7.35
C GLN A 52 -2.40 -26.65 8.56
N GLN A 53 -1.57 -27.68 8.32
CA GLN A 53 -0.90 -28.44 9.38
C GLN A 53 0.33 -27.74 9.93
N CYS A 54 0.86 -26.75 9.23
CA CYS A 54 1.99 -25.95 9.66
C CYS A 54 1.67 -25.19 10.96
N GLU A 55 2.63 -25.14 11.88
CA GLU A 55 2.62 -24.31 13.08
C GLU A 55 3.63 -23.15 12.95
N LEU A 56 4.78 -23.42 12.33
CA LEU A 56 5.85 -22.46 12.03
C LEU A 56 6.26 -22.54 10.56
N ALA A 57 6.11 -21.43 9.84
CA ALA A 57 6.59 -21.25 8.47
C ALA A 57 7.88 -20.42 8.46
N ILE A 58 8.94 -20.97 7.84
CA ILE A 58 10.13 -20.21 7.47
C ILE A 58 9.93 -19.69 6.05
N VAL A 59 10.01 -18.39 5.84
CA VAL A 59 9.77 -17.76 4.54
C VAL A 59 11.06 -17.12 4.06
N ALA A 60 11.73 -17.78 3.11
CA ALA A 60 12.95 -17.31 2.48
C ALA A 60 12.58 -16.48 1.24
N MET A 61 12.93 -15.20 1.28
CA MET A 61 12.48 -14.22 0.28
C MET A 61 13.61 -13.79 -0.63
N ASP A 62 13.30 -13.68 -1.91
CA ASP A 62 14.12 -13.04 -2.92
C ASP A 62 13.23 -12.16 -3.82
N VAL A 63 13.85 -11.56 -4.83
CA VAL A 63 13.13 -10.70 -5.77
C VAL A 63 11.99 -11.45 -6.48
N TYR A 64 12.14 -12.73 -6.83
CA TYR A 64 11.09 -13.46 -7.54
C TYR A 64 9.92 -13.85 -6.64
N PHE A 65 10.19 -14.19 -5.37
CA PHE A 65 9.14 -14.39 -4.38
C PHE A 65 8.17 -13.20 -4.34
N GLN A 66 8.70 -11.97 -4.46
CA GLN A 66 7.89 -10.74 -4.44
C GLN A 66 6.83 -10.68 -5.56
N PHE A 67 7.15 -11.21 -6.74
CA PHE A 67 6.27 -11.14 -7.90
C PHE A 67 5.41 -12.39 -8.09
N SER A 68 5.49 -13.35 -7.17
CA SER A 68 4.74 -14.61 -7.25
C SER A 68 3.40 -14.55 -6.52
N ASP A 69 2.31 -14.55 -7.29
CA ASP A 69 0.95 -14.49 -6.73
C ASP A 69 0.60 -15.75 -5.92
N VAL A 70 1.16 -16.91 -6.30
CA VAL A 70 0.97 -18.19 -5.59
C VAL A 70 1.62 -18.17 -4.21
N LEU A 71 2.84 -17.63 -4.12
CA LEU A 71 3.56 -17.50 -2.86
C LEU A 71 2.95 -16.40 -1.97
N LEU A 72 2.55 -15.27 -2.54
CA LEU A 72 1.81 -14.23 -1.83
C LEU A 72 0.49 -14.77 -1.25
N THR A 73 -0.24 -15.57 -2.04
CA THR A 73 -1.50 -16.20 -1.58
C THR A 73 -1.22 -17.21 -0.45
N SER A 74 -0.16 -18.00 -0.58
CA SER A 74 0.28 -18.94 0.47
C SER A 74 0.66 -18.21 1.77
N LEU A 75 1.40 -17.10 1.66
CA LEU A 75 1.79 -16.27 2.81
C LEU A 75 0.57 -15.58 3.45
N SER A 76 -0.35 -15.07 2.62
CA SER A 76 -1.62 -14.48 3.08
C SER A 76 -2.44 -15.52 3.85
N PHE A 77 -2.50 -16.75 3.36
CA PHE A 77 -3.20 -17.84 4.04
C PHE A 77 -2.60 -18.20 5.40
N LEU A 78 -1.27 -18.29 5.49
CA LEU A 78 -0.57 -18.51 6.76
C LEU A 78 -0.88 -17.40 7.77
N LYS A 79 -0.91 -16.15 7.29
CA LYS A 79 -1.27 -14.97 8.08
C LYS A 79 -2.73 -15.02 8.55
N ASP A 80 -3.67 -15.28 7.64
CA ASP A 80 -5.11 -15.37 7.93
C ASP A 80 -5.41 -16.54 8.89
N SER A 81 -4.65 -17.63 8.78
CA SER A 81 -4.69 -18.81 9.65
C SER A 81 -3.92 -18.63 10.97
N ARG A 82 -3.38 -17.43 11.24
CA ARG A 82 -2.63 -17.07 12.45
C ARG A 82 -1.45 -18.00 12.74
N LYS A 83 -0.77 -18.48 11.71
CA LYS A 83 0.43 -19.30 11.84
C LYS A 83 1.62 -18.44 12.30
N THR A 84 2.61 -19.08 12.92
CA THR A 84 3.87 -18.40 13.22
C THR A 84 4.67 -18.29 11.93
N ILE A 85 5.15 -17.08 11.61
CA ILE A 85 5.91 -16.79 10.39
C ILE A 85 7.27 -16.24 10.81
N GLN A 86 8.35 -16.84 10.32
CA GLN A 86 9.70 -16.28 10.39
C GLN A 86 10.17 -15.99 8.98
N SER A 87 10.40 -14.71 8.66
CA SER A 87 10.79 -14.29 7.32
C SER A 87 12.22 -13.79 7.30
N ALA A 88 12.93 -14.11 6.23
CA ALA A 88 14.28 -13.63 6.03
C ALA A 88 14.59 -13.48 4.54
N SER A 89 15.48 -12.56 4.22
CA SER A 89 16.00 -12.46 2.86
C SER A 89 17.01 -13.55 2.56
N VAL A 90 16.97 -14.12 1.35
CA VAL A 90 18.05 -14.97 0.81
C VAL A 90 19.29 -14.12 0.55
N ASP A 91 19.09 -12.93 -0.04
CA ASP A 91 20.15 -11.98 -0.37
C ASP A 91 20.18 -10.82 0.61
N SER A 92 21.32 -10.49 1.20
CA SER A 92 21.43 -9.46 2.26
C SER A 92 21.00 -8.05 1.81
N TYR A 93 20.97 -7.77 0.51
CA TYR A 93 20.53 -6.49 -0.01
C TYR A 93 19.00 -6.37 -0.09
N PHE A 94 18.28 -7.48 -0.25
CA PHE A 94 16.87 -7.48 -0.56
C PHE A 94 16.01 -7.23 0.69
N GLU A 95 14.98 -6.40 0.53
CA GLU A 95 13.92 -6.19 1.50
C GLU A 95 12.57 -6.20 0.77
N PRO A 96 11.59 -6.98 1.23
CA PRO A 96 10.29 -7.06 0.58
C PRO A 96 9.53 -5.76 0.76
N SER A 97 8.71 -5.42 -0.22
CA SER A 97 7.73 -4.33 -0.10
C SER A 97 6.30 -4.85 -0.26
N GLY A 98 5.33 -3.93 -0.31
CA GLY A 98 3.94 -4.25 -0.58
C GLY A 98 3.34 -5.22 0.43
N ALA A 99 2.47 -6.12 -0.03
CA ALA A 99 1.78 -7.08 0.82
C ALA A 99 2.75 -7.96 1.63
N ILE A 100 3.83 -8.40 0.98
CA ILE A 100 4.81 -9.32 1.58
C ILE A 100 5.58 -8.59 2.68
N GLY A 101 6.03 -7.37 2.42
CA GLY A 101 6.64 -6.50 3.43
C GLY A 101 5.68 -6.25 4.59
N ALA A 102 4.43 -5.90 4.31
CA ALA A 102 3.43 -5.65 5.35
C ALA A 102 3.20 -6.86 6.27
N ILE A 103 3.15 -8.07 5.72
CA ILE A 103 3.04 -9.30 6.52
C ILE A 103 4.33 -9.53 7.32
N CYS A 104 5.51 -9.43 6.70
CA CYS A 104 6.79 -9.74 7.34
C CYS A 104 7.15 -8.78 8.47
N PHE A 105 7.11 -7.48 8.20
CA PHE A 105 7.44 -6.45 9.17
C PHE A 105 6.33 -6.32 10.22
N GLY A 106 5.07 -6.49 9.81
CA GLY A 106 3.94 -6.42 10.73
C GLY A 106 3.88 -7.58 11.74
N TYR A 107 4.42 -8.75 11.41
CA TYR A 107 4.61 -9.83 12.38
C TYR A 107 5.85 -9.61 13.28
N GLY A 108 6.74 -8.68 12.92
CA GLY A 108 7.96 -8.38 13.67
C GLY A 108 9.00 -9.50 13.59
N THR A 109 8.96 -10.32 12.53
CA THR A 109 9.76 -11.55 12.41
C THR A 109 10.77 -11.51 11.26
N TRP A 110 10.88 -10.36 10.59
CA TRP A 110 11.84 -10.14 9.51
C TRP A 110 13.29 -10.16 10.01
N VAL A 111 14.12 -10.90 9.28
CA VAL A 111 15.58 -10.94 9.44
C VAL A 111 16.23 -10.46 8.14
N PRO A 112 17.17 -9.50 8.17
CA PRO A 112 17.78 -8.94 6.95
C PRO A 112 18.48 -9.95 6.05
N SER A 113 19.00 -11.04 6.63
CA SER A 113 19.65 -12.11 5.89
C SER A 113 19.44 -13.43 6.59
N LEU A 114 19.07 -14.44 5.81
CA LEU A 114 18.98 -15.83 6.29
C LEU A 114 20.33 -16.27 6.87
N HIS A 115 21.45 -15.79 6.29
CA HIS A 115 22.82 -16.08 6.72
C HIS A 115 23.11 -15.58 8.15
N ASP A 116 22.62 -14.40 8.50
CA ASP A 116 22.92 -13.78 9.80
C ASP A 116 22.27 -14.53 10.97
N ASN A 117 21.20 -15.26 10.68
CA ASN A 117 20.43 -16.01 11.68
C ASN A 117 20.48 -17.53 11.42
N VAL A 118 21.45 -18.00 10.62
CA VAL A 118 21.64 -19.41 10.27
C VAL A 118 21.68 -20.28 11.50
N HIS A 119 22.41 -19.90 12.55
CA HIS A 119 22.53 -20.75 13.73
C HIS A 119 21.20 -20.94 14.46
N ALA A 120 20.41 -19.88 14.66
CA ALA A 120 19.12 -20.02 15.34
C ALA A 120 18.11 -20.79 14.46
N LEU A 121 18.13 -20.53 13.15
CA LEU A 121 17.28 -21.24 12.19
C LEU A 121 17.68 -22.71 12.07
N GLN A 122 18.97 -23.03 12.06
CA GLN A 122 19.47 -24.41 12.05
C GLN A 122 19.09 -25.17 13.33
N GLN A 123 19.08 -24.49 14.48
CA GLN A 123 18.57 -25.08 15.73
C GLN A 123 17.08 -25.38 15.64
N LEU A 124 16.27 -24.46 15.10
CA LEU A 124 14.84 -24.69 14.84
C LEU A 124 14.63 -25.82 13.84
N VAL A 125 15.40 -25.84 12.76
CA VAL A 125 15.40 -26.86 11.71
C VAL A 125 15.73 -28.25 12.28
N ALA A 126 16.73 -28.34 13.16
CA ALA A 126 17.15 -29.60 13.79
C ALA A 126 16.15 -30.09 14.83
N ALA A 127 15.46 -29.18 15.51
CA ALA A 127 14.42 -29.49 16.49
C ALA A 127 13.02 -29.68 15.87
N GLY A 128 12.83 -29.29 14.61
CA GLY A 128 11.53 -29.23 13.95
C GLY A 128 10.99 -30.59 13.52
N ALA A 129 9.67 -30.78 13.65
CA ALA A 129 8.96 -31.88 13.02
C ALA A 129 8.56 -31.45 11.60
N TRP A 130 9.34 -31.86 10.60
CA TRP A 130 9.04 -31.57 9.20
C TRP A 130 7.80 -32.31 8.75
N LEU A 131 6.86 -31.58 8.14
CA LEU A 131 5.68 -32.22 7.56
C LEU A 131 6.11 -33.10 6.37
N PRO A 132 5.52 -34.30 6.20
CA PRO A 132 5.78 -35.09 5.01
C PRO A 132 5.17 -34.41 3.79
N LEU A 133 5.72 -34.72 2.62
CA LEU A 133 5.10 -34.34 1.35
C LEU A 133 3.74 -35.03 1.21
N PRO A 134 2.70 -34.33 0.69
CA PRO A 134 1.43 -34.97 0.41
C PRO A 134 1.59 -36.07 -0.66
N ASP A 135 1.02 -37.25 -0.43
CA ASP A 135 1.01 -38.41 -1.37
C ASP A 135 0.03 -38.23 -2.55
N MET A 136 -0.36 -36.99 -2.86
CA MET A 136 -1.35 -36.71 -3.88
C MET A 136 -0.66 -36.53 -5.25
N PRO A 137 -1.15 -37.17 -6.31
CA PRO A 137 -0.58 -37.00 -7.65
C PRO A 137 -0.78 -35.55 -8.11
N GLU A 138 0.30 -34.93 -8.58
CA GLU A 138 0.22 -33.58 -9.14
C GLU A 138 -0.59 -33.62 -10.44
N PRO A 139 -1.55 -32.70 -10.62
CA PRO A 139 -2.34 -32.64 -11.84
C PRO A 139 -1.44 -32.23 -13.02
N ALA A 140 -1.68 -32.84 -14.18
CA ALA A 140 -1.12 -32.33 -15.42
C ALA A 140 -1.70 -30.94 -15.68
N LEU A 141 -0.83 -29.93 -15.74
CA LEU A 141 -1.25 -28.58 -16.10
C LEU A 141 -1.76 -28.60 -17.55
N PRO A 142 -2.94 -28.03 -17.83
CA PRO A 142 -3.35 -27.86 -19.22
C PRO A 142 -2.36 -26.95 -19.94
N PRO A 143 -2.19 -27.12 -21.26
CA PRO A 143 -1.36 -26.21 -22.04
C PRO A 143 -1.87 -24.78 -21.88
N ILE A 144 -0.94 -23.85 -21.62
CA ILE A 144 -1.25 -22.42 -21.59
C ILE A 144 -1.69 -22.04 -23.02
N VAL A 145 -2.97 -21.76 -23.18
CA VAL A 145 -3.52 -21.31 -24.46
C VAL A 145 -3.23 -19.80 -24.59
N PRO A 146 -2.64 -19.32 -25.71
CA PRO A 146 -2.46 -17.89 -25.95
C PRO A 146 -3.80 -17.15 -25.85
N ASP A 147 -3.83 -16.04 -25.11
CA ASP A 147 -5.06 -15.31 -24.82
C ASP A 147 -5.73 -14.77 -26.10
N THR A 148 -6.89 -15.33 -26.44
CA THR A 148 -7.90 -14.64 -27.24
C THR A 148 -9.11 -14.38 -26.35
N LEU A 149 -9.16 -13.18 -25.75
CA LEU A 149 -10.28 -12.79 -24.89
C LEU A 149 -11.57 -12.64 -25.71
N MET A 150 -12.54 -13.53 -25.45
CA MET A 150 -13.86 -13.52 -26.11
C MET A 150 -14.97 -12.95 -25.20
N HIS A 151 -14.76 -12.96 -23.88
CA HIS A 151 -15.71 -12.46 -22.89
C HIS A 151 -15.01 -11.47 -21.96
N ASP A 152 -15.77 -10.51 -21.43
CA ASP A 152 -15.25 -9.59 -20.42
C ASP A 152 -15.29 -10.29 -19.05
N VAL A 153 -16.43 -10.93 -18.74
CA VAL A 153 -16.71 -11.62 -17.47
C VAL A 153 -17.17 -13.05 -17.71
N CYS A 154 -16.69 -13.99 -16.91
CA CYS A 154 -17.24 -15.34 -16.78
C CYS A 154 -17.72 -15.56 -15.34
N ILE A 155 -18.95 -16.03 -15.16
CA ILE A 155 -19.50 -16.40 -13.85
C ILE A 155 -19.40 -17.92 -13.71
N LEU A 156 -18.46 -18.38 -12.89
CA LEU A 156 -18.26 -19.78 -12.57
C LEU A 156 -19.14 -20.17 -11.38
N PHE A 157 -19.93 -21.22 -11.53
CA PHE A 157 -20.78 -21.75 -10.48
C PHE A 157 -20.78 -23.28 -10.48
N GLU A 158 -21.40 -23.86 -9.45
CA GLU A 158 -21.78 -25.27 -9.44
C GLU A 158 -23.08 -25.48 -8.65
N GLY A 159 -23.82 -26.53 -9.00
CA GLY A 159 -25.08 -26.89 -8.34
C GLY A 159 -26.21 -25.87 -8.56
N ASP A 160 -27.41 -26.22 -8.06
CA ASP A 160 -28.62 -25.41 -8.29
C ASP A 160 -28.55 -24.03 -7.62
N VAL A 161 -28.01 -23.98 -6.39
CA VAL A 161 -27.82 -22.72 -5.66
C VAL A 161 -26.89 -21.78 -6.41
N GLY A 162 -25.75 -22.31 -6.89
CA GLY A 162 -24.80 -21.54 -7.67
C GLY A 162 -25.41 -21.05 -8.98
N LYS A 163 -26.22 -21.89 -9.64
CA LYS A 163 -26.93 -21.53 -10.87
C LYS A 163 -27.90 -20.37 -10.68
N THR A 164 -28.69 -20.40 -9.59
CA THR A 164 -29.62 -19.32 -9.26
C THR A 164 -28.88 -18.00 -9.02
N VAL A 165 -27.80 -18.05 -8.23
CA VAL A 165 -26.97 -16.86 -7.97
C VAL A 165 -26.33 -16.34 -9.26
N ALA A 166 -25.79 -17.22 -10.09
CA ALA A 166 -25.16 -16.85 -11.35
C ALA A 166 -26.16 -16.17 -12.31
N ALA A 167 -27.38 -16.71 -12.42
CA ALA A 167 -28.45 -16.11 -13.21
C ALA A 167 -28.90 -14.74 -12.67
N PHE A 168 -28.86 -14.54 -11.35
CA PHE A 168 -29.12 -13.22 -10.76
C PHE A 168 -28.02 -12.22 -11.13
N LEU A 169 -26.74 -12.62 -11.00
CA LEU A 169 -25.59 -11.77 -11.27
C LEU A 169 -25.51 -11.28 -12.72
N THR A 170 -25.93 -12.07 -13.72
CA THR A 170 -25.94 -11.63 -15.12
C THR A 170 -26.86 -10.44 -15.37
N THR A 171 -27.89 -10.27 -14.53
CA THR A 171 -28.86 -9.17 -14.63
C THR A 171 -28.62 -8.06 -13.61
N LEU A 172 -27.54 -8.16 -12.84
CA LEU A 172 -27.26 -7.23 -11.75
C LEU A 172 -27.02 -5.82 -12.29
N ALA A 173 -27.81 -4.87 -11.79
CA ALA A 173 -27.64 -3.45 -12.03
C ALA A 173 -27.89 -2.67 -10.74
N SER A 174 -27.05 -1.67 -10.47
CA SER A 174 -27.19 -0.80 -9.30
C SER A 174 -26.53 0.55 -9.57
N GLN A 175 -27.22 1.63 -9.19
CA GLN A 175 -26.68 3.00 -9.22
C GLN A 175 -26.07 3.41 -10.58
N GLY A 176 -26.69 2.99 -11.70
CA GLY A 176 -26.22 3.29 -13.05
C GLY A 176 -25.09 2.41 -13.56
N LEU A 177 -24.57 1.49 -12.74
CA LEU A 177 -23.68 0.41 -13.17
C LEU A 177 -24.51 -0.85 -13.47
N ALA A 178 -24.04 -1.66 -14.41
CA ALA A 178 -24.62 -2.96 -14.73
C ALA A 178 -23.53 -3.98 -15.05
N MET A 179 -23.86 -5.26 -14.97
CA MET A 179 -22.96 -6.32 -15.44
C MET A 179 -22.61 -6.09 -16.93
N PRO A 180 -21.36 -6.31 -17.37
CA PRO A 180 -20.96 -6.10 -18.77
C PRO A 180 -21.78 -6.95 -19.75
N GLU A 181 -22.03 -6.42 -20.94
CA GLU A 181 -22.79 -7.13 -21.98
C GLU A 181 -22.13 -8.45 -22.39
N ARG A 182 -20.79 -8.49 -22.44
CA ARG A 182 -20.00 -9.70 -22.72
C ARG A 182 -19.76 -10.52 -21.46
N CYS A 183 -20.85 -11.05 -20.89
CA CYS A 183 -20.82 -11.94 -19.72
C CYS A 183 -21.20 -13.36 -20.14
N SER A 184 -20.37 -14.35 -19.77
CA SER A 184 -20.67 -15.77 -19.90
C SER A 184 -20.96 -16.40 -18.54
N VAL A 185 -21.65 -17.53 -18.54
CA VAL A 185 -21.93 -18.32 -17.33
C VAL A 185 -21.45 -19.75 -17.58
N ALA A 186 -20.74 -20.33 -16.62
CA ALA A 186 -20.12 -21.64 -16.73
C ALA A 186 -20.44 -22.50 -15.49
N ASP A 187 -21.07 -23.65 -15.70
CA ASP A 187 -21.17 -24.70 -14.68
C ASP A 187 -19.85 -25.45 -14.62
N ALA A 188 -19.23 -25.55 -13.45
CA ALA A 188 -17.94 -26.23 -13.30
C ALA A 188 -17.97 -27.71 -13.77
N ASN A 189 -19.14 -28.34 -13.81
CA ASN A 189 -19.31 -29.71 -14.28
C ASN A 189 -19.36 -29.83 -15.82
N ASP A 190 -19.57 -28.72 -16.53
CA ASP A 190 -19.63 -28.71 -17.99
C ASP A 190 -18.24 -28.72 -18.62
N SER A 191 -18.09 -29.47 -19.71
CA SER A 191 -16.82 -29.56 -20.44
C SER A 191 -16.36 -28.22 -21.05
N THR A 192 -17.28 -27.27 -21.24
CA THR A 192 -17.04 -25.93 -21.80
C THR A 192 -16.65 -24.91 -20.73
N ALA A 193 -16.69 -25.25 -19.44
CA ALA A 193 -16.41 -24.31 -18.36
C ALA A 193 -14.99 -23.73 -18.43
N LEU A 194 -14.01 -24.58 -18.76
CA LEU A 194 -12.62 -24.18 -18.94
C LEU A 194 -12.46 -23.18 -20.09
N GLU A 195 -13.17 -23.38 -21.21
CA GLU A 195 -13.17 -22.44 -22.33
C GLU A 195 -13.80 -21.07 -21.94
N GLY A 196 -14.93 -21.10 -21.24
CA GLY A 196 -15.58 -19.88 -20.73
C GLY A 196 -14.67 -19.06 -19.81
N MET A 197 -13.97 -19.71 -18.89
CA MET A 197 -13.04 -19.04 -17.97
C MET A 197 -11.76 -18.55 -18.65
N THR A 198 -11.15 -19.38 -19.51
CA THR A 198 -9.92 -19.03 -20.20
C THR A 198 -10.13 -17.89 -21.20
N SER A 199 -11.34 -17.75 -21.75
CA SER A 199 -11.70 -16.67 -22.67
C SER A 199 -12.16 -15.37 -21.99
N ALA A 200 -12.27 -15.34 -20.65
CA ALA A 200 -12.69 -14.17 -19.88
C ALA A 200 -11.51 -13.41 -19.27
N LYS A 201 -11.69 -12.09 -19.09
CA LYS A 201 -10.74 -11.23 -18.36
C LYS A 201 -10.91 -11.37 -16.83
N LEU A 202 -12.15 -11.44 -16.37
CA LEU A 202 -12.52 -11.59 -14.97
C LEU A 202 -13.42 -12.83 -14.78
N VAL A 203 -13.13 -13.62 -13.75
CA VAL A 203 -13.95 -14.76 -13.34
C VAL A 203 -14.59 -14.47 -11.99
N LEU A 204 -15.92 -14.41 -11.95
CA LEU A 204 -16.71 -14.35 -10.72
C LEU A 204 -16.93 -15.78 -10.24
N CYS A 205 -16.31 -16.12 -9.11
CA CYS A 205 -16.39 -17.46 -8.53
C CYS A 205 -17.54 -17.50 -7.52
N VAL A 206 -18.69 -18.08 -7.89
CA VAL A 206 -19.81 -18.29 -6.99
C VAL A 206 -19.47 -19.47 -6.07
N ILE A 207 -19.34 -19.19 -4.77
CA ILE A 207 -18.89 -20.15 -3.77
C ILE A 207 -20.07 -20.54 -2.89
N THR A 208 -20.43 -21.82 -2.91
CA THR A 208 -21.48 -22.42 -2.09
C THR A 208 -20.88 -23.40 -1.08
N GLU A 209 -21.70 -23.93 -0.18
CA GLU A 209 -21.27 -24.93 0.80
C GLU A 209 -20.68 -26.21 0.16
N SER A 210 -21.11 -26.58 -1.05
CA SER A 210 -20.60 -27.74 -1.77
C SER A 210 -19.28 -27.49 -2.51
N SER A 211 -18.91 -26.22 -2.73
CA SER A 211 -17.79 -25.87 -3.62
C SER A 211 -16.46 -26.41 -3.12
N ALA A 212 -16.23 -26.44 -1.80
CA ALA A 212 -15.01 -26.98 -1.20
C ALA A 212 -14.84 -28.50 -1.43
N THR A 213 -15.93 -29.21 -1.74
CA THR A 213 -15.92 -30.67 -1.95
C THR A 213 -16.09 -31.06 -3.41
N SER A 214 -16.29 -30.10 -4.30
CA SER A 214 -16.56 -30.31 -5.72
C SER A 214 -15.27 -30.46 -6.52
N PRO A 215 -14.93 -31.66 -7.04
CA PRO A 215 -13.69 -31.86 -7.80
C PRO A 215 -13.68 -31.07 -9.12
N ALA A 216 -14.86 -30.88 -9.71
CA ALA A 216 -15.04 -30.11 -10.93
C ALA A 216 -14.74 -28.62 -10.69
N TYR A 217 -15.28 -28.06 -9.61
CA TYR A 217 -15.02 -26.68 -9.20
C TYR A 217 -13.54 -26.47 -8.81
N GLN A 218 -12.95 -27.43 -8.08
CA GLN A 218 -11.52 -27.42 -7.75
C GLN A 218 -10.67 -27.36 -9.02
N ARG A 219 -10.91 -28.28 -9.98
CA ARG A 219 -10.17 -28.30 -11.24
C ARG A 219 -10.33 -26.99 -11.99
N ALA A 220 -11.55 -26.46 -12.08
CA ALA A 220 -11.81 -25.20 -12.75
C ALA A 220 -10.99 -24.05 -12.13
N LEU A 221 -10.96 -23.96 -10.80
CA LEU A 221 -10.21 -22.92 -10.11
C LEU A 221 -8.69 -23.10 -10.22
N GLU A 222 -8.18 -24.33 -10.14
CA GLU A 222 -6.76 -24.64 -10.34
C GLU A 222 -6.29 -24.19 -11.74
N VAL A 223 -7.08 -24.47 -12.78
CA VAL A 223 -6.80 -23.98 -14.13
C VAL A 223 -6.82 -22.46 -14.17
N ALA A 224 -7.83 -21.82 -13.57
CA ALA A 224 -7.93 -20.36 -13.56
C ALA A 224 -6.74 -19.70 -12.82
N LEU A 225 -6.24 -20.30 -11.74
CA LEU A 225 -5.05 -19.83 -11.02
C LEU A 225 -3.77 -19.98 -11.84
N VAL A 226 -3.57 -21.14 -12.48
CA VAL A 226 -2.37 -21.40 -13.32
C VAL A 226 -2.38 -20.54 -14.58
N SER A 227 -3.55 -20.36 -15.19
CA SER A 227 -3.76 -19.43 -16.31
C SER A 227 -3.81 -17.97 -15.85
N LYS A 228 -3.55 -17.69 -14.57
CA LYS A 228 -3.50 -16.35 -13.98
C LYS A 228 -4.74 -15.53 -14.39
N LYS A 229 -5.94 -16.03 -14.08
CA LYS A 229 -7.19 -15.28 -14.30
C LYS A 229 -7.49 -14.40 -13.10
N CYS A 230 -8.11 -13.24 -13.34
CA CYS A 230 -8.57 -12.39 -12.25
C CYS A 230 -9.77 -13.07 -11.63
N LEU A 231 -9.67 -13.46 -10.36
CA LEU A 231 -10.74 -14.20 -9.67
C LEU A 231 -11.35 -13.31 -8.61
N LEU A 232 -12.68 -13.16 -8.67
CA LEU A 232 -13.47 -12.46 -7.68
C LEU A 232 -14.44 -13.43 -6.97
N PRO A 233 -14.18 -13.76 -5.71
CA PRO A 233 -15.07 -14.65 -4.93
C PRO A 233 -16.39 -13.96 -4.56
N ILE A 234 -17.49 -14.64 -4.86
CA ILE A 234 -18.85 -14.32 -4.40
C ILE A 234 -19.22 -15.37 -3.35
N ASN A 235 -19.26 -14.97 -2.08
CA ASN A 235 -19.48 -15.88 -0.97
C ASN A 235 -20.98 -16.07 -0.72
N CYS A 236 -21.50 -17.27 -1.02
CA CYS A 236 -22.87 -17.66 -0.80
C CYS A 236 -23.06 -18.63 0.38
N CYS A 237 -22.00 -18.92 1.15
CA CYS A 237 -22.06 -19.75 2.34
C CYS A 237 -22.84 -19.05 3.47
N GLU A 238 -23.71 -19.80 4.16
CA GLU A 238 -24.56 -19.24 5.22
C GLU A 238 -23.76 -19.02 6.51
N HIS A 239 -22.79 -19.88 6.79
CA HIS A 239 -21.96 -19.81 8.00
C HIS A 239 -20.79 -18.82 7.89
N GLY A 240 -20.62 -18.19 6.72
CA GLY A 240 -19.59 -17.20 6.45
C GLY A 240 -18.18 -17.79 6.32
N GLY A 241 -17.30 -17.02 5.66
CA GLY A 241 -15.92 -17.43 5.40
C GLY A 241 -15.78 -18.42 4.25
N LEU A 242 -14.54 -18.72 3.89
CA LEU A 242 -14.17 -19.68 2.85
C LEU A 242 -13.45 -20.85 3.53
N THR A 243 -13.99 -22.06 3.42
CA THR A 243 -13.49 -23.25 4.13
C THR A 243 -12.54 -24.06 3.26
N GLY A 244 -11.70 -24.88 3.89
CA GLY A 244 -10.79 -25.78 3.19
C GLY A 244 -9.81 -25.06 2.26
N TRP A 245 -9.55 -25.67 1.11
CA TRP A 245 -8.65 -25.14 0.08
C TRP A 245 -9.15 -23.84 -0.57
N LEU A 246 -10.45 -23.51 -0.51
CA LEU A 246 -10.98 -22.23 -0.98
C LEU A 246 -10.44 -21.07 -0.12
N GLY A 247 -10.28 -21.28 1.19
CA GLY A 247 -9.66 -20.31 2.07
C GLY A 247 -8.22 -19.99 1.66
N LEU A 248 -7.47 -20.99 1.16
CA LEU A 248 -6.17 -20.77 0.55
C LEU A 248 -6.29 -20.07 -0.81
N ALA A 249 -7.15 -20.53 -1.71
CA ALA A 249 -7.28 -19.99 -3.07
C ALA A 249 -7.56 -18.49 -3.13
N PHE A 250 -8.33 -17.99 -2.15
CA PHE A 250 -8.75 -16.60 -2.07
C PHE A 250 -8.13 -15.86 -0.88
N ALA A 251 -7.07 -16.40 -0.26
CA ALA A 251 -6.42 -15.77 0.87
C ALA A 251 -5.95 -14.35 0.54
N GLY A 252 -6.22 -13.42 1.45
CA GLY A 252 -5.97 -11.99 1.24
C GLY A 252 -6.82 -11.31 0.15
N ARG A 253 -7.74 -12.00 -0.55
CA ARG A 253 -8.61 -11.36 -1.56
C ARG A 253 -9.89 -10.82 -0.93
N LEU A 254 -10.41 -9.74 -1.51
CA LEU A 254 -11.77 -9.26 -1.22
C LEU A 254 -12.80 -10.25 -1.75
N TRP A 255 -13.90 -10.40 -1.02
CA TRP A 255 -15.04 -11.21 -1.40
C TRP A 255 -16.34 -10.48 -1.10
N TYR A 256 -17.36 -10.75 -1.91
CA TYR A 256 -18.68 -10.14 -1.77
C TYR A 256 -19.69 -11.15 -1.23
N PRO A 257 -20.34 -10.87 -0.08
CA PRO A 257 -21.38 -11.75 0.46
C PRO A 257 -22.65 -11.66 -0.38
N LEU A 258 -23.23 -12.81 -0.74
CA LEU A 258 -24.53 -12.88 -1.41
C LEU A 258 -25.32 -14.09 -0.90
N ARG A 259 -26.32 -13.84 -0.07
CA ARG A 259 -27.13 -14.92 0.53
C ARG A 259 -28.13 -15.46 -0.50
N PRO A 260 -28.09 -16.75 -0.85
CA PRO A 260 -29.01 -17.33 -1.84
C PRO A 260 -30.49 -17.20 -1.46
N SER A 261 -30.79 -17.25 -0.16
CA SER A 261 -32.15 -17.10 0.38
C SER A 261 -32.69 -15.66 0.35
N HIS A 262 -31.84 -14.66 0.12
CA HIS A 262 -32.23 -13.25 0.10
C HIS A 262 -31.31 -12.44 -0.82
N LEU A 263 -31.40 -12.70 -2.13
CA LEU A 263 -30.56 -12.05 -3.14
C LEU A 263 -30.75 -10.52 -3.17
N ASP A 264 -31.99 -10.05 -3.02
CA ASP A 264 -32.30 -8.62 -3.02
C ASP A 264 -31.65 -7.84 -1.86
N GLY A 265 -31.21 -8.54 -0.81
CA GLY A 265 -30.44 -7.95 0.29
C GLY A 265 -29.12 -7.31 -0.17
N ILE A 266 -28.60 -7.68 -1.34
CA ILE A 266 -27.41 -7.05 -1.94
C ILE A 266 -27.62 -5.56 -2.26
N PHE A 267 -28.87 -5.12 -2.41
CA PHE A 267 -29.24 -3.72 -2.68
C PHE A 267 -29.46 -2.89 -1.42
N THR A 268 -29.59 -3.53 -0.25
CA THR A 268 -29.73 -2.82 1.02
C THR A 268 -28.50 -1.98 1.29
N LYS A 269 -28.68 -0.68 1.54
CA LYS A 269 -27.55 0.21 1.81
C LYS A 269 -26.88 -0.18 3.11
N TYR A 270 -25.56 -0.04 3.21
CA TYR A 270 -24.85 -0.46 4.42
C TYR A 270 -25.34 0.24 5.69
N ALA A 271 -25.71 1.52 5.60
CA ALA A 271 -26.28 2.26 6.74
C ALA A 271 -27.69 1.79 7.17
N GLU A 272 -28.39 1.02 6.33
CA GLU A 272 -29.71 0.45 6.63
C GLU A 272 -29.61 -0.96 7.22
N ILE A 273 -28.43 -1.59 7.17
CA ILE A 273 -28.18 -2.91 7.73
C ILE A 273 -27.88 -2.75 9.23
N ASP A 274 -28.72 -3.34 10.07
CA ASP A 274 -28.53 -3.31 11.52
C ASP A 274 -27.19 -3.96 11.91
N ALA A 275 -26.47 -3.31 12.82
CA ALA A 275 -25.11 -3.66 13.21
C ALA A 275 -24.11 -3.85 12.04
N SER A 276 -24.34 -3.21 10.88
CA SER A 276 -23.38 -3.21 9.78
C SER A 276 -22.04 -2.64 10.24
N PRO A 277 -20.93 -3.34 9.98
CA PRO A 277 -19.61 -2.80 10.26
C PRO A 277 -19.26 -1.67 9.28
N CYS A 278 -19.91 -1.62 8.11
CA CYS A 278 -19.77 -0.54 7.13
C CYS A 278 -20.86 0.53 7.36
N CYS A 279 -20.42 1.77 7.60
CA CYS A 279 -21.25 2.95 7.85
C CYS A 279 -21.42 3.85 6.61
N VAL A 280 -21.04 3.39 5.40
CA VAL A 280 -21.24 4.16 4.17
C VAL A 280 -22.73 4.25 3.83
N SER A 281 -23.27 5.46 3.80
CA SER A 281 -24.72 5.69 3.73
C SER A 281 -25.35 5.55 2.34
N ASP A 282 -24.55 5.59 1.29
CA ASP A 282 -25.00 5.67 -0.10
C ASP A 282 -24.53 4.50 -0.98
N SER A 283 -23.83 3.50 -0.41
CA SER A 283 -23.42 2.29 -1.13
C SER A 283 -24.07 1.04 -0.54
N CYS A 284 -24.14 0.00 -1.35
CA CYS A 284 -24.51 -1.35 -0.99
C CYS A 284 -23.54 -2.35 -1.63
N THR A 285 -23.69 -3.63 -1.30
CA THR A 285 -22.87 -4.69 -1.87
C THR A 285 -22.96 -4.72 -3.41
N ALA A 286 -24.13 -4.41 -3.98
CA ALA A 286 -24.34 -4.43 -5.44
C ALA A 286 -23.55 -3.35 -6.16
N SER A 287 -23.60 -2.10 -5.66
CA SER A 287 -22.85 -0.99 -6.25
C SER A 287 -21.33 -1.21 -6.11
N ASP A 288 -20.87 -1.72 -4.97
CA ASP A 288 -19.45 -2.02 -4.75
C ASP A 288 -18.94 -3.17 -5.63
N LEU A 289 -19.73 -4.24 -5.78
CA LEU A 289 -19.41 -5.36 -6.66
C LEU A 289 -19.31 -4.90 -8.11
N LEU A 290 -20.29 -4.16 -8.60
CA LEU A 290 -20.27 -3.65 -9.98
C LEU A 290 -19.13 -2.66 -10.21
N ALA A 291 -18.84 -1.77 -9.25
CA ALA A 291 -17.70 -0.87 -9.32
C ALA A 291 -16.37 -1.63 -9.39
N TYR A 292 -16.24 -2.74 -8.65
CA TYR A 292 -15.08 -3.63 -8.76
C TYR A 292 -15.00 -4.27 -10.14
N VAL A 293 -16.11 -4.83 -10.65
CA VAL A 293 -16.16 -5.50 -11.96
C VAL A 293 -15.71 -4.55 -13.07
N HIS A 294 -16.34 -3.37 -13.17
CA HIS A 294 -15.93 -2.33 -14.12
C HIS A 294 -14.47 -1.93 -13.91
N SER A 295 -14.08 -1.80 -12.64
CA SER A 295 -12.71 -1.60 -12.19
C SER A 295 -11.70 -2.52 -12.87
N ALA A 296 -11.91 -3.83 -12.64
CA ALA A 296 -11.04 -4.91 -13.09
C ALA A 296 -11.02 -5.06 -14.62
N LEU A 297 -12.03 -4.52 -15.33
CA LEU A 297 -12.08 -4.55 -16.79
C LEU A 297 -11.38 -3.36 -17.44
N VAL A 298 -11.29 -2.22 -16.76
CA VAL A 298 -10.52 -1.05 -17.24
C VAL A 298 -9.05 -1.18 -16.88
N ASP A 299 -8.74 -1.62 -15.66
CA ASP A 299 -7.37 -1.86 -15.24
C ASP A 299 -6.83 -3.04 -16.08
N GLU A 300 -5.80 -2.82 -16.89
CA GLU A 300 -5.14 -3.92 -17.61
C GLU A 300 -4.65 -4.94 -16.57
N CYS A 301 -4.98 -6.22 -16.76
CA CYS A 301 -4.77 -7.22 -15.73
C CYS A 301 -3.32 -7.71 -15.81
N HIS A 302 -2.50 -7.37 -14.80
CA HIS A 302 -1.13 -7.87 -14.57
C HIS A 302 -0.93 -9.38 -14.75
N LEU A 303 -2.02 -10.13 -14.64
CA LEU A 303 -1.99 -11.58 -14.60
C LEU A 303 -1.52 -12.23 -15.91
N PHE A 304 -1.43 -11.51 -17.03
CA PHE A 304 -0.96 -12.09 -18.31
C PHE A 304 0.55 -12.06 -18.53
N THR A 305 1.35 -11.69 -17.52
CA THR A 305 2.80 -11.54 -17.65
C THR A 305 3.56 -12.53 -16.75
N THR A 306 4.74 -12.98 -17.20
CA THR A 306 5.63 -13.80 -16.37
C THR A 306 6.15 -12.98 -15.19
N GLU A 307 6.58 -13.64 -14.11
CA GLU A 307 7.19 -12.94 -12.96
C GLU A 307 8.40 -12.11 -13.38
N GLU A 308 9.19 -12.63 -14.33
CA GLU A 308 10.30 -11.92 -14.96
C GLU A 308 9.86 -10.66 -15.73
N ALA A 309 8.80 -10.74 -16.52
CA ALA A 309 8.28 -9.56 -17.24
C ALA A 309 7.73 -8.49 -16.28
N ARG A 310 7.07 -8.91 -15.18
CA ARG A 310 6.62 -8.00 -14.12
C ARG A 310 7.79 -7.31 -13.43
N LEU A 311 8.83 -8.06 -13.10
CA LEU A 311 10.06 -7.52 -12.53
C LEU A 311 10.67 -6.50 -13.50
N MET A 312 10.90 -6.85 -14.76
CA MET A 312 11.47 -5.92 -15.75
C MET A 312 10.65 -4.63 -15.92
N ALA A 313 9.32 -4.73 -15.98
CA ALA A 313 8.44 -3.57 -16.06
C ALA A 313 8.54 -2.69 -14.79
N TYR A 314 8.61 -3.31 -13.61
CA TYR A 314 8.82 -2.63 -12.35
C TYR A 314 10.14 -1.88 -12.29
N GLU A 315 11.25 -2.53 -12.62
CA GLU A 315 12.56 -1.89 -12.59
C GLU A 315 12.62 -0.72 -13.57
N ALA A 316 12.06 -0.89 -14.77
CA ALA A 316 11.97 0.17 -15.76
C ALA A 316 11.15 1.37 -15.26
N ALA A 317 9.99 1.13 -14.65
CA ALA A 317 9.13 2.19 -14.12
C ALA A 317 9.81 2.95 -12.96
N VAL A 318 10.47 2.25 -12.05
CA VAL A 318 11.22 2.86 -10.94
C VAL A 318 12.36 3.72 -11.46
N LEU A 319 13.15 3.19 -12.40
CA LEU A 319 14.27 3.94 -12.99
C LEU A 319 13.78 5.16 -13.77
N GLN A 320 12.68 5.05 -14.51
CA GLN A 320 12.07 6.18 -15.22
C GLN A 320 11.62 7.27 -14.24
N ASP A 321 10.99 6.93 -13.11
CA ASP A 321 10.63 7.90 -12.07
C ASP A 321 11.89 8.59 -11.49
N ARG A 322 12.95 7.83 -11.18
CA ARG A 322 14.19 8.42 -10.65
C ARG A 322 14.84 9.37 -11.64
N GLN A 323 14.88 8.99 -12.92
CA GLN A 323 15.39 9.84 -13.99
C GLN A 323 14.55 11.11 -14.16
N ALA A 324 13.22 11.01 -14.13
CA ALA A 324 12.33 12.16 -14.24
C ALA A 324 12.55 13.16 -13.08
N ARG A 325 12.71 12.66 -11.85
CA ARG A 325 13.02 13.50 -10.67
C ARG A 325 14.39 14.17 -10.78
N ALA A 326 15.42 13.42 -11.20
CA ALA A 326 16.75 13.97 -11.42
C ALA A 326 16.73 15.07 -12.50
N ALA A 327 16.03 14.83 -13.61
CA ALA A 327 15.86 15.81 -14.68
C ALA A 327 15.11 17.07 -14.22
N ALA A 328 14.07 16.91 -13.40
CA ALA A 328 13.33 18.03 -12.80
C ALA A 328 14.22 18.90 -11.88
N MET A 329 15.30 18.34 -11.34
CA MET A 329 16.30 19.05 -10.54
C MET A 329 17.52 19.53 -11.36
N GLY A 330 17.46 19.44 -12.70
CA GLY A 330 18.53 19.89 -13.58
C GLY A 330 19.79 19.03 -13.55
N LEU A 331 19.72 17.82 -12.98
CA LEU A 331 20.81 16.86 -13.06
C LEU A 331 20.81 16.25 -14.47
N SER A 332 21.93 16.39 -15.18
CA SER A 332 22.14 15.66 -16.43
C SER A 332 22.05 14.17 -16.14
N ALA A 333 21.28 13.42 -16.93
CA ALA A 333 21.11 11.99 -16.78
C ALA A 333 22.47 11.29 -16.93
N ALA A 334 23.21 11.14 -15.83
CA ALA A 334 24.47 10.42 -15.88
C ALA A 334 24.14 8.93 -16.08
N PRO A 335 24.96 8.20 -16.86
CA PRO A 335 24.83 6.76 -16.96
C PRO A 335 24.98 6.17 -15.55
N VAL A 336 24.05 5.30 -15.17
CA VAL A 336 24.17 4.49 -13.95
C VAL A 336 25.53 3.79 -14.01
N PRO A 337 26.42 3.97 -13.01
CA PRO A 337 27.71 3.30 -13.02
C PRO A 337 27.52 1.78 -13.08
N LEU A 338 28.32 1.10 -13.91
CA LEU A 338 28.45 -0.35 -13.84
C LEU A 338 28.78 -0.76 -12.40
N MET A 339 28.16 -1.84 -11.91
CA MET A 339 28.34 -2.28 -10.52
C MET A 339 29.84 -2.38 -10.19
N PRO A 340 30.32 -1.66 -9.16
CA PRO A 340 31.66 -1.92 -8.63
C PRO A 340 31.71 -3.36 -8.11
N ASP A 341 32.78 -4.10 -8.40
CA ASP A 341 33.02 -5.47 -7.91
C ASP A 341 33.02 -5.60 -6.37
N ARG A 342 32.82 -4.50 -5.64
CA ARG A 342 32.82 -4.39 -4.18
C ARG A 342 31.80 -3.38 -3.66
N TRP A 343 30.64 -3.23 -4.30
CA TRP A 343 29.59 -2.41 -3.71
C TRP A 343 29.18 -3.02 -2.36
N GLN A 344 29.44 -2.27 -1.29
CA GLN A 344 29.02 -2.60 0.05
C GLN A 344 27.83 -1.73 0.39
N TRP A 345 26.82 -2.36 0.98
CA TRP A 345 25.66 -1.67 1.50
C TRP A 345 26.09 -0.63 2.53
N THR A 346 25.81 0.63 2.25
CA THR A 346 25.77 1.67 3.26
C THR A 346 24.39 1.63 3.89
N ALA A 347 24.36 1.40 5.21
CA ALA A 347 23.13 1.55 5.96
C ALA A 347 22.51 2.88 5.62
N ASP A 348 21.20 2.86 5.35
CA ASP A 348 20.41 4.01 5.04
C ASP A 348 20.71 5.09 6.08
N THR A 349 21.60 6.05 5.76
CA THR A 349 22.03 7.09 6.68
C THR A 349 20.75 7.72 7.18
N GLN A 350 20.57 7.74 8.51
CA GLN A 350 19.31 8.17 9.10
C GLN A 350 18.99 9.55 8.54
N LEU A 351 18.07 9.61 7.57
CA LEU A 351 17.56 10.88 7.10
C LEU A 351 17.05 11.59 8.35
N PRO A 352 17.36 12.89 8.52
CA PRO A 352 16.90 13.65 9.67
C PRO A 352 15.40 13.41 9.82
N ARG A 353 14.96 13.00 11.01
CA ARG A 353 13.54 12.83 11.27
C ARG A 353 12.86 14.17 11.03
N LEU A 354 11.74 14.14 10.33
CA LEU A 354 10.98 15.36 10.06
C LEU A 354 10.52 15.97 11.39
N ASN A 355 10.76 17.25 11.59
CA ASN A 355 10.25 17.99 12.75
C ASN A 355 8.76 18.28 12.50
N ILE A 356 7.86 17.42 12.95
CA ILE A 356 6.42 17.62 12.82
C ILE A 356 5.97 18.86 13.61
N ALA A 357 6.60 19.13 14.76
CA ALA A 357 6.25 20.27 15.60
C ALA A 357 6.41 21.62 14.87
N SER A 358 7.37 21.76 13.93
CA SER A 358 7.51 22.99 13.14
C SER A 358 6.41 23.21 12.11
N PHE A 359 5.60 22.19 11.81
CA PHE A 359 4.46 22.30 10.88
C PHE A 359 3.13 22.57 11.59
N VAL A 360 3.11 22.58 12.92
CA VAL A 360 1.88 22.85 13.69
C VAL A 360 1.49 24.32 13.46
N PRO A 361 0.26 24.59 12.98
CA PRO A 361 -0.15 25.95 12.66
C PRO A 361 -0.28 26.79 13.95
N SER A 362 0.11 28.06 13.85
CA SER A 362 -0.01 29.05 14.94
C SER A 362 -1.45 29.53 15.16
N SER A 363 -2.31 29.38 14.15
CA SER A 363 -3.74 29.68 14.22
C SER A 363 -4.57 28.44 13.90
N VAL A 364 -5.69 28.28 14.62
CA VAL A 364 -6.54 27.11 14.51
C VAL A 364 -7.87 27.53 13.88
N ILE A 365 -8.20 26.94 12.73
CA ILE A 365 -9.52 27.09 12.13
C ILE A 365 -10.49 26.21 12.92
N THR A 366 -11.47 26.83 13.57
CA THR A 366 -12.47 26.14 14.40
C THR A 366 -13.78 25.87 13.67
N ASP A 367 -13.99 26.48 12.51
CA ASP A 367 -15.24 26.35 11.76
C ASP A 367 -15.38 24.94 11.19
N THR A 368 -16.43 24.24 11.63
CA THR A 368 -16.80 22.94 11.10
C THR A 368 -17.99 23.13 10.16
N VAL A 369 -17.77 22.94 8.87
CA VAL A 369 -18.88 23.00 7.90
C VAL A 369 -19.52 21.62 7.84
N GLN A 370 -20.77 21.48 8.29
CA GLN A 370 -21.49 20.22 8.11
C GLN A 370 -22.03 20.10 6.70
N TYR A 371 -21.65 19.04 5.99
CA TYR A 371 -22.22 18.66 4.70
C TYR A 371 -22.40 17.15 4.65
N THR A 372 -23.43 16.72 3.92
CA THR A 372 -23.64 15.30 3.60
C THR A 372 -22.97 15.05 2.27
N VAL A 373 -21.85 14.34 2.28
CA VAL A 373 -21.12 13.97 1.06
C VAL A 373 -21.28 12.48 0.82
N THR A 374 -21.78 12.12 -0.34
CA THR A 374 -21.99 10.73 -0.76
C THR A 374 -20.69 10.18 -1.37
N ARG A 375 -20.38 8.90 -1.20
CA ARG A 375 -19.27 8.22 -1.89
C ARG A 375 -19.33 8.41 -3.40
N LEU A 376 -20.54 8.45 -3.98
CA LEU A 376 -20.74 8.76 -5.41
C LEU A 376 -20.43 10.22 -5.79
N SER A 377 -20.56 11.16 -4.85
CA SER A 377 -20.25 12.58 -5.09
C SER A 377 -18.76 12.91 -4.94
N LEU A 378 -18.00 12.01 -4.33
CA LEU A 378 -16.56 12.15 -4.19
C LEU A 378 -15.87 11.52 -5.38
N ALA A 379 -14.99 12.30 -6.03
CA ALA A 379 -14.00 11.70 -6.89
C ALA A 379 -13.11 10.82 -5.99
N PRO A 380 -13.13 9.49 -6.17
CA PRO A 380 -12.28 8.62 -5.38
C PRO A 380 -10.81 8.91 -5.71
N PRO A 381 -9.88 8.67 -4.76
CA PRO A 381 -8.47 8.93 -4.97
C PRO A 381 -7.94 8.13 -6.16
N PRO A 382 -6.96 8.64 -6.92
CA PRO A 382 -6.40 7.93 -8.06
C PRO A 382 -5.91 6.53 -7.65
N ALA A 383 -6.03 5.55 -8.56
CA ALA A 383 -5.45 4.24 -8.36
C ALA A 383 -3.95 4.36 -8.07
N ILE A 384 -3.51 3.80 -6.95
CA ILE A 384 -2.13 3.84 -6.45
C ILE A 384 -1.23 2.78 -7.09
N VAL A 385 -1.82 1.81 -7.76
CA VAL A 385 -1.14 0.82 -8.59
C VAL A 385 -1.48 1.04 -10.05
N ASP A 386 -0.58 0.64 -10.94
CA ASP A 386 -0.83 0.59 -12.38
C ASP A 386 -1.49 -0.74 -12.78
N ALA A 387 -1.65 -0.92 -14.08
CA ALA A 387 -2.12 -2.16 -14.69
C ALA A 387 -1.32 -3.40 -14.23
N HIS A 388 -0.02 -3.25 -14.00
CA HIS A 388 0.86 -4.33 -13.59
C HIS A 388 0.78 -4.62 -12.08
N GLY A 389 -0.11 -3.93 -11.36
CA GLY A 389 -0.20 -3.99 -9.90
C GLY A 389 0.99 -3.33 -9.21
N LEU A 390 1.77 -2.54 -9.95
CA LEU A 390 2.98 -1.90 -9.46
C LEU A 390 2.65 -0.50 -8.94
N PRO A 391 3.29 -0.02 -7.87
CA PRO A 391 3.06 1.32 -7.35
C PRO A 391 3.26 2.40 -8.42
N ARG A 392 2.27 3.28 -8.60
CA ARG A 392 2.38 4.43 -9.49
C ARG A 392 3.14 5.55 -8.80
N ALA A 393 4.43 5.65 -9.07
CA ALA A 393 5.32 6.63 -8.44
C ALA A 393 4.91 8.10 -8.64
N SER A 394 4.13 8.40 -9.69
CA SER A 394 3.59 9.74 -9.98
C SER A 394 2.31 10.08 -9.21
N VAL A 395 1.66 9.10 -8.58
CA VAL A 395 0.45 9.31 -7.79
C VAL A 395 0.87 9.72 -6.38
N GLN A 396 0.72 11.01 -6.09
CA GLN A 396 0.92 11.53 -4.74
C GLN A 396 -0.41 11.57 -4.00
N ILE A 397 -0.47 10.95 -2.83
CA ILE A 397 -1.60 11.05 -1.90
C ILE A 397 -1.12 11.78 -0.65
N ASP A 398 -1.95 12.64 -0.10
CA ASP A 398 -1.53 13.48 1.02
C ASP A 398 -1.50 12.67 2.32
N ALA A 399 -2.52 11.82 2.52
CA ALA A 399 -2.64 11.00 3.71
C ALA A 399 -3.29 9.63 3.46
N MET A 400 -2.89 8.63 4.25
CA MET A 400 -3.72 7.44 4.51
C MET A 400 -4.37 7.57 5.88
N PHE A 401 -5.67 7.30 5.98
CA PHE A 401 -6.35 7.17 7.27
C PHE A 401 -6.38 5.69 7.66
N SER A 402 -5.61 5.33 8.69
CA SER A 402 -5.59 3.99 9.28
C SER A 402 -6.50 4.00 10.51
N TYR A 403 -7.55 3.18 10.51
CA TYR A 403 -8.59 3.21 11.54
C TYR A 403 -9.24 1.83 11.71
N ALA A 404 -9.90 1.61 12.86
CA ALA A 404 -10.73 0.43 13.06
C ALA A 404 -12.16 0.69 12.57
N TRP A 405 -12.79 -0.31 11.96
CA TRP A 405 -14.16 -0.19 11.40
C TRP A 405 -15.19 0.30 12.42
N LYS A 406 -15.00 0.04 13.72
CA LYS A 406 -15.86 0.58 14.79
C LYS A 406 -15.89 2.13 14.82
N GLN A 407 -14.83 2.79 14.40
CA GLN A 407 -14.74 4.25 14.29
C GLN A 407 -15.04 4.77 12.88
N GLN A 408 -15.51 3.92 11.96
CA GLN A 408 -15.68 4.28 10.55
C GLN A 408 -16.56 5.52 10.35
N SER A 409 -17.67 5.63 11.06
CA SER A 409 -18.56 6.80 10.93
C SER A 409 -17.83 8.12 11.24
N ALA A 410 -17.06 8.17 12.33
CA ALA A 410 -16.30 9.36 12.72
C ALA A 410 -15.16 9.66 11.72
N VAL A 411 -14.50 8.64 11.19
CA VAL A 411 -13.41 8.79 10.20
C VAL A 411 -13.95 9.16 8.82
N LEU A 412 -15.13 8.68 8.43
CA LEU A 412 -15.82 9.10 7.21
C LEU A 412 -16.18 10.59 7.26
N GLN A 413 -16.66 11.08 8.40
CA GLN A 413 -16.87 12.52 8.59
C GLN A 413 -15.57 13.30 8.43
N LEU A 414 -14.48 12.84 9.04
CA LEU A 414 -13.17 13.47 8.88
C LEU A 414 -12.67 13.44 7.42
N TYR A 415 -12.87 12.33 6.71
CA TYR A 415 -12.53 12.18 5.30
C TYR A 415 -13.29 13.17 4.43
N GLN A 416 -14.61 13.27 4.65
CA GLN A 416 -15.47 14.23 3.97
C GLN A 416 -14.91 15.64 4.19
N GLN A 417 -14.70 16.04 5.46
CA GLN A 417 -14.01 17.29 5.89
C GLN A 417 -12.71 17.55 5.15
N GLY A 418 -11.85 16.53 5.04
CA GLY A 418 -10.60 16.60 4.31
C GLY A 418 -10.79 16.85 2.82
N SER A 419 -11.78 16.20 2.19
CA SER A 419 -12.04 16.33 0.76
C SER A 419 -12.48 17.74 0.36
N VAL A 420 -13.35 18.41 1.15
CA VAL A 420 -13.69 19.83 0.88
C VAL A 420 -12.51 20.75 1.17
N ALA A 421 -11.63 20.36 2.09
CA ALA A 421 -10.35 21.02 2.32
C ALA A 421 -9.27 20.65 1.27
N HIS A 422 -9.66 19.99 0.17
CA HIS A 422 -8.81 19.54 -0.94
C HIS A 422 -7.67 18.61 -0.53
N LEU A 423 -7.86 17.80 0.50
CA LEU A 423 -6.95 16.68 0.82
C LEU A 423 -7.27 15.48 -0.07
N ARG A 424 -6.23 14.91 -0.66
CA ARG A 424 -6.28 13.58 -1.28
C ARG A 424 -5.97 12.55 -0.20
N VAL A 425 -7.02 11.89 0.28
CA VAL A 425 -6.92 10.89 1.34
C VAL A 425 -7.22 9.51 0.78
N TRP A 426 -6.45 8.52 1.22
CA TRP A 426 -6.74 7.11 1.00
C TRP A 426 -7.28 6.46 2.28
N MET A 427 -8.35 5.69 2.18
CA MET A 427 -8.87 4.84 3.26
C MET A 427 -9.57 3.62 2.65
N ASP A 428 -9.63 2.50 3.34
CA ASP A 428 -10.17 1.22 2.82
C ASP A 428 -11.52 1.31 2.06
N VAL A 429 -12.50 2.07 2.54
CA VAL A 429 -13.82 2.20 1.91
C VAL A 429 -13.89 3.22 0.78
N MET A 430 -12.90 4.12 0.65
CA MET A 430 -12.87 5.14 -0.41
C MET A 430 -11.72 4.93 -1.40
N GLY A 431 -10.69 4.18 -1.03
CA GLY A 431 -9.37 4.11 -1.66
C GLY A 431 -9.21 3.08 -2.77
N TYR A 432 -10.31 2.58 -3.34
CA TYR A 432 -10.24 1.52 -4.35
C TYR A 432 -9.52 0.25 -3.86
N MET A 433 -9.99 -0.33 -2.75
CA MET A 433 -9.56 -1.68 -2.34
C MET A 433 -9.89 -2.70 -3.44
N LYS A 434 -8.87 -3.29 -4.05
CA LYS A 434 -9.01 -4.35 -5.07
C LYS A 434 -7.93 -5.42 -4.92
N GLY A 435 -8.19 -6.62 -5.46
CA GLY A 435 -7.23 -7.72 -5.46
C GLY A 435 -6.86 -8.15 -4.05
N ASN A 436 -5.57 -8.24 -3.76
CA ASN A 436 -5.05 -8.57 -2.43
C ASN A 436 -5.12 -7.34 -1.50
N ILE A 437 -5.84 -7.46 -0.38
CA ILE A 437 -6.07 -6.39 0.58
C ILE A 437 -4.77 -5.85 1.19
N TYR A 438 -3.81 -6.74 1.47
CA TYR A 438 -2.51 -6.36 2.05
C TYR A 438 -1.68 -5.60 1.03
N ALA A 439 -1.80 -5.92 -0.26
CA ALA A 439 -1.13 -5.19 -1.32
C ALA A 439 -1.68 -3.77 -1.41
N ALA A 440 -3.00 -3.61 -1.45
CA ALA A 440 -3.64 -2.29 -1.52
C ALA A 440 -3.25 -1.40 -0.33
N MET A 441 -3.33 -1.93 0.90
CA MET A 441 -2.97 -1.20 2.13
C MET A 441 -1.48 -0.84 2.16
N ALA A 442 -0.59 -1.78 1.81
CA ALA A 442 0.84 -1.53 1.81
C ALA A 442 1.24 -0.50 0.75
N THR A 443 0.68 -0.60 -0.46
CA THR A 443 0.91 0.42 -1.50
C THR A 443 0.42 1.79 -1.03
N ALA A 444 -0.71 1.86 -0.31
CA ALA A 444 -1.21 3.13 0.22
C ALA A 444 -0.21 3.75 1.20
N VAL A 445 0.29 2.96 2.16
CA VAL A 445 1.33 3.40 3.13
C VAL A 445 2.60 3.91 2.43
N SER A 446 2.99 3.29 1.32
CA SER A 446 4.19 3.66 0.57
C SER A 446 4.00 4.86 -0.36
N SER A 447 2.75 5.23 -0.69
CA SER A 447 2.42 6.30 -1.65
C SER A 447 1.92 7.60 -1.00
N VAL A 448 1.80 7.64 0.34
CA VAL A 448 1.29 8.80 1.07
C VAL A 448 2.40 9.65 1.71
N GLY A 449 2.13 10.94 1.84
CA GLY A 449 2.99 11.85 2.61
C GLY A 449 2.99 11.57 4.12
N ALA A 450 1.87 11.09 4.64
CA ALA A 450 1.72 10.73 6.06
C ALA A 450 0.61 9.69 6.27
N VAL A 451 0.66 8.99 7.40
CA VAL A 451 -0.44 8.14 7.88
C VAL A 451 -1.07 8.81 9.11
N LEU A 452 -2.39 9.01 9.07
CA LEU A 452 -3.17 9.38 10.24
C LEU A 452 -3.65 8.11 10.95
N ILE A 453 -3.10 7.86 12.13
CA ILE A 453 -3.46 6.76 13.03
C ILE A 453 -4.65 7.20 13.89
N CYS A 454 -5.84 6.72 13.54
CA CYS A 454 -7.06 6.91 14.31
C CYS A 454 -7.10 5.91 15.47
N LEU A 455 -6.38 6.23 16.54
CA LEU A 455 -6.12 5.33 17.66
C LEU A 455 -7.37 5.22 18.56
N SER A 456 -7.88 3.99 18.69
CA SER A 456 -8.99 3.59 19.55
C SER A 456 -8.67 2.26 20.25
N ALA A 457 -9.49 1.85 21.23
CA ALA A 457 -9.33 0.51 21.83
C ALA A 457 -9.51 -0.61 20.78
N ALA A 458 -10.43 -0.41 19.81
CA ALA A 458 -10.64 -1.35 18.72
C ALA A 458 -9.47 -1.38 17.74
N TYR A 459 -8.80 -0.24 17.51
CA TYR A 459 -7.58 -0.17 16.71
C TYR A 459 -6.47 -1.01 17.33
N ILE A 460 -6.26 -0.86 18.64
CA ILE A 460 -5.25 -1.61 19.41
C ILE A 460 -5.49 -3.12 19.34
N ALA A 461 -6.75 -3.55 19.34
CA ALA A 461 -7.14 -4.96 19.25
C ALA A 461 -7.08 -5.54 17.82
N SER A 462 -7.00 -4.70 16.80
CA SER A 462 -7.06 -5.13 15.39
C SER A 462 -5.69 -5.57 14.87
N ILE A 463 -5.60 -6.83 14.43
CA ILE A 463 -4.37 -7.35 13.82
C ILE A 463 -4.03 -6.62 12.51
N ASN A 464 -5.03 -6.24 11.71
CA ASN A 464 -4.79 -5.53 10.46
C ASN A 464 -4.25 -4.12 10.70
N CYS A 465 -4.82 -3.40 11.69
CA CYS A 465 -4.31 -2.09 12.09
C CYS A 465 -2.87 -2.17 12.62
N LYS A 466 -2.56 -3.21 13.41
CA LYS A 466 -1.18 -3.48 13.85
C LYS A 466 -0.22 -3.69 12.68
N LEU A 467 -0.61 -4.47 11.66
CA LEU A 467 0.21 -4.70 10.47
C LEU A 467 0.45 -3.39 9.70
N GLU A 468 -0.58 -2.58 9.47
CA GLU A 468 -0.46 -1.26 8.82
C GLU A 468 0.49 -0.34 9.59
N PHE A 469 0.33 -0.25 10.91
CA PHE A 469 1.15 0.60 11.77
C PHE A 469 2.62 0.19 11.71
N LEU A 470 2.91 -1.10 11.88
CA LEU A 470 4.27 -1.61 11.88
C LEU A 470 4.91 -1.53 10.49
N TYR A 471 4.12 -1.72 9.42
CA TYR A 471 4.60 -1.50 8.06
C TYR A 471 4.90 -0.02 7.81
N ALA A 472 4.03 0.90 8.23
CA ALA A 472 4.29 2.34 8.14
C ALA A 472 5.51 2.76 8.95
N ALA A 473 5.75 2.14 10.12
CA ALA A 473 6.93 2.38 10.95
C ALA A 473 8.21 1.89 10.27
N HIS A 474 8.17 0.69 9.70
CA HIS A 474 9.28 0.14 8.91
C HIS A 474 9.57 1.03 7.70
N CYS A 475 8.52 1.40 6.97
CA CYS A 475 8.58 2.40 5.92
C CYS A 475 8.91 3.78 6.45
N ARG A 476 9.13 4.07 7.74
CA ARG A 476 9.42 5.44 8.23
C ARG A 476 8.47 6.51 7.67
N THR A 477 7.22 6.15 7.39
CA THR A 477 6.23 7.10 6.88
C THR A 477 5.80 7.97 8.06
N PRO A 478 5.77 9.32 7.91
CA PRO A 478 5.35 10.20 9.01
C PRO A 478 3.99 9.79 9.57
N MET A 479 3.87 9.74 10.90
CA MET A 479 2.63 9.35 11.58
C MET A 479 2.07 10.48 12.41
N LEU A 480 0.80 10.77 12.21
CA LEU A 480 0.00 11.64 13.08
C LEU A 480 -0.98 10.77 13.86
N PHE A 481 -1.26 11.10 15.12
CA PHE A 481 -2.17 10.34 15.95
C PHE A 481 -3.43 11.15 16.27
N LEU A 482 -4.58 10.60 15.92
CA LEU A 482 -5.90 11.08 16.31
C LEU A 482 -6.45 10.14 17.39
N ILE A 483 -6.51 10.63 18.62
CA ILE A 483 -6.80 9.82 19.81
C ILE A 483 -8.28 9.90 20.16
N PHE A 484 -8.97 8.76 20.13
CA PHE A 484 -10.34 8.63 20.63
C PHE A 484 -10.37 8.53 22.17
N ASP A 485 -11.52 8.85 22.76
CA ASP A 485 -11.69 8.92 24.21
C ASP A 485 -11.61 7.55 24.91
N ASP A 486 -11.74 6.46 24.15
CA ASP A 486 -11.68 5.08 24.65
C ASP A 486 -10.25 4.53 24.81
N VAL A 487 -9.22 5.37 24.61
CA VAL A 487 -7.80 4.97 24.72
C VAL A 487 -7.18 5.44 26.02
N ASP A 488 -6.61 4.48 26.76
CA ASP A 488 -5.66 4.74 27.85
C ASP A 488 -4.24 4.87 27.28
N LEU A 489 -3.74 6.11 27.25
CA LEU A 489 -2.39 6.42 26.75
C LEU A 489 -1.27 5.97 27.70
N THR A 490 -1.59 5.62 28.94
CA THR A 490 -0.61 5.11 29.92
C THR A 490 -0.37 3.60 29.76
N ALA A 491 -1.30 2.91 29.09
CA ALA A 491 -1.29 1.47 28.88
C ALA A 491 -1.23 1.09 27.39
N LEU A 492 -0.46 1.84 26.59
CA LEU A 492 -0.25 1.51 25.19
C LEU A 492 0.56 0.22 25.04
N PRO A 493 0.22 -0.65 24.08
CA PRO A 493 0.93 -1.90 23.87
C PRO A 493 2.36 -1.67 23.35
N ASP A 494 3.25 -2.63 23.65
CA ASP A 494 4.68 -2.57 23.33
C ASP A 494 4.99 -2.29 21.86
N TRP A 495 4.16 -2.78 20.93
CA TRP A 495 4.38 -2.57 19.51
C TRP A 495 4.12 -1.12 19.06
N ILE A 496 3.35 -0.33 19.83
CA ILE A 496 3.20 1.12 19.63
C ILE A 496 4.32 1.87 20.35
N THR A 497 4.57 1.52 21.61
CA THR A 497 5.56 2.23 22.45
C THR A 497 6.99 2.03 21.97
N ALA A 498 7.32 0.88 21.37
CA ALA A 498 8.61 0.62 20.74
C ALA A 498 8.88 1.53 19.52
N VAL A 499 7.83 1.89 18.77
CA VAL A 499 7.95 2.80 17.61
C VAL A 499 7.96 4.26 18.06
N THR A 500 7.12 4.61 19.03
CA THR A 500 6.94 5.99 19.51
C THR A 500 7.97 6.40 20.58
N GLY A 501 8.74 5.45 21.12
CA GLY A 501 9.75 5.71 22.14
C GLY A 501 9.18 6.19 23.48
N GLY A 502 7.92 5.88 23.79
CA GLY A 502 7.26 6.23 25.05
C GLY A 502 5.83 6.78 24.88
N PRO A 503 5.30 7.52 25.89
CA PRO A 503 3.96 8.09 25.83
C PRO A 503 3.82 9.12 24.69
N LEU A 504 2.67 9.15 24.00
CA LEU A 504 2.44 10.09 22.91
C LEU A 504 2.39 11.55 23.39
N PRO A 505 3.08 12.50 22.73
CA PRO A 505 3.02 13.92 23.07
C PRO A 505 1.66 14.50 22.63
N LEU A 506 0.75 14.69 23.58
CA LEU A 506 -0.58 15.24 23.32
C LEU A 506 -0.54 16.76 23.15
N TYR A 507 -0.94 17.24 21.98
CA TYR A 507 -1.18 18.66 21.71
C TYR A 507 -2.19 19.25 22.72
N PRO A 508 -1.94 20.45 23.28
CA PRO A 508 -0.93 21.43 22.89
C PRO A 508 0.45 21.25 23.55
N ALA A 509 0.66 20.22 24.36
CA ALA A 509 1.98 19.98 24.94
C ALA A 509 2.97 19.59 23.84
N THR A 510 4.12 20.27 23.81
CA THR A 510 5.23 19.93 22.94
C THR A 510 6.27 19.12 23.70
N ASP A 511 6.87 18.17 23.00
CA ASP A 511 8.06 17.46 23.46
C ASP A 511 9.17 17.77 22.45
N SER A 512 10.11 18.63 22.84
CA SER A 512 11.22 19.07 21.98
C SER A 512 12.08 17.90 21.50
N ASP A 513 12.18 16.85 22.31
CA ASP A 513 13.03 15.69 22.04
C ASP A 513 12.33 14.66 21.14
N ARG A 514 10.99 14.74 21.06
CA ARG A 514 10.14 13.86 20.23
C ARG A 514 9.30 14.63 19.22
N ASN A 515 9.91 15.64 18.61
CA ASN A 515 9.31 16.53 17.62
C ASN A 515 8.83 15.85 16.31
N HIS A 516 9.15 14.58 16.10
CA HIS A 516 8.73 13.75 14.97
C HIS A 516 7.40 13.02 15.20
N LEU A 517 6.77 13.21 16.38
CA LEU A 517 5.47 12.66 16.73
C LEU A 517 4.50 13.80 17.00
N PHE A 518 3.23 13.58 16.65
CA PHE A 518 2.15 14.51 16.96
C PHE A 518 0.89 13.71 17.30
N ALA A 519 0.28 14.00 18.45
CA ALA A 519 -0.97 13.40 18.86
C ALA A 519 -1.98 14.45 19.28
N ILE A 520 -3.24 14.29 18.89
CA ILE A 520 -4.34 15.18 19.25
C ILE A 520 -5.59 14.38 19.58
N ARG A 521 -6.37 14.82 20.57
CA ARG A 521 -7.67 14.19 20.90
C ARG A 521 -8.69 14.51 19.82
N TYR A 522 -9.58 13.56 19.52
CA TYR A 522 -10.64 13.73 18.52
C TYR A 522 -11.59 14.88 18.84
N ASN A 523 -11.90 15.06 20.12
CA ASN A 523 -12.77 16.12 20.63
C ASN A 523 -12.05 17.45 20.90
N GLN A 524 -10.74 17.54 20.63
CA GLN A 524 -9.98 18.78 20.81
C GLN A 524 -10.51 19.84 19.84
N ALA A 525 -10.77 21.04 20.35
CA ALA A 525 -11.22 22.16 19.53
C ALA A 525 -10.23 22.44 18.39
N GLY A 526 -10.73 22.42 17.15
CA GLY A 526 -9.96 22.66 15.94
C GLY A 526 -8.97 21.56 15.55
N ALA A 527 -9.10 20.35 16.11
CA ALA A 527 -8.25 19.21 15.76
C ALA A 527 -8.21 18.93 14.25
N GLN A 528 -9.37 19.02 13.59
CA GLN A 528 -9.47 18.82 12.14
C GLN A 528 -8.61 19.81 11.35
N GLY A 529 -8.73 21.11 11.65
CA GLY A 529 -7.95 22.15 10.98
C GLY A 529 -6.44 21.98 11.17
N ILE A 530 -6.01 21.64 12.39
CA ILE A 530 -4.61 21.35 12.71
C ILE A 530 -4.11 20.14 11.90
N LEU A 531 -4.86 19.03 11.93
CA LEU A 531 -4.50 17.81 11.21
C LEU A 531 -4.40 18.06 9.70
N PHE A 532 -5.36 18.76 9.10
CA PHE A 532 -5.34 19.03 7.67
C PHE A 532 -4.16 19.92 7.25
N SER A 533 -3.79 20.89 8.10
CA SER A 533 -2.59 21.69 7.89
C SER A 533 -1.33 20.82 7.94
N LEU A 534 -1.20 19.98 8.97
CA LEU A 534 -0.06 19.08 9.13
C LEU A 534 0.06 18.11 7.96
N LEU A 535 -1.04 17.46 7.55
CA LEU A 535 -1.05 16.52 6.43
C LEU A 535 -0.58 17.17 5.12
N ARG A 536 -1.01 18.41 4.82
CA ARG A 536 -0.53 19.14 3.63
C ARG A 536 0.96 19.43 3.70
N SER A 537 1.45 19.89 4.85
CA SER A 537 2.87 20.19 5.05
C SER A 537 3.73 18.94 4.93
N LEU A 538 3.28 17.82 5.51
CA LEU A 538 3.96 16.52 5.39
C LEU A 538 3.94 15.99 3.95
N ALA A 539 2.82 16.13 3.25
CA ALA A 539 2.71 15.75 1.85
C ALA A 539 3.66 16.57 0.95
N ALA A 540 3.74 17.88 1.18
CA ALA A 540 4.67 18.76 0.47
C ALA A 540 6.14 18.37 0.77
N ALA A 541 6.48 18.17 2.04
CA ALA A 541 7.81 17.75 2.45
C ALA A 541 8.20 16.39 1.84
N HIS A 542 7.27 15.45 1.80
CA HIS A 542 7.46 14.15 1.16
C HIS A 542 7.69 14.28 -0.36
N ALA A 543 6.96 15.16 -1.04
CA ALA A 543 7.16 15.42 -2.48
C ALA A 543 8.56 15.96 -2.79
N SER A 544 9.09 16.82 -1.91
CA SER A 544 10.43 17.40 -2.06
C SER A 544 11.57 16.50 -1.58
N ALA A 545 11.27 15.47 -0.79
CA ALA A 545 12.31 14.62 -0.21
C ALA A 545 13.01 13.77 -1.29
N PRO A 546 14.32 13.50 -1.12
CA PRO A 546 15.03 12.54 -1.95
C PRO A 546 14.30 11.17 -1.93
N PRO A 547 14.11 10.55 -3.09
CA PRO A 547 13.44 9.27 -3.18
C PRO A 547 14.22 8.19 -2.42
N ARG A 548 13.50 7.22 -1.88
CA ARG A 548 14.11 6.08 -1.18
C ARG A 548 14.80 5.13 -2.13
N MET A 549 15.82 4.44 -1.59
CA MET A 549 16.45 3.31 -2.26
C MET A 549 15.44 2.18 -2.41
N CYS A 550 15.42 1.56 -3.58
CA CYS A 550 14.53 0.46 -3.92
C CYS A 550 15.26 -0.85 -3.63
N ARG A 551 14.78 -1.64 -2.66
CA ARG A 551 15.42 -2.89 -2.19
C ARG A 551 14.61 -4.13 -2.51
N ASP A 552 13.53 -3.95 -3.23
CA ASP A 552 12.53 -4.94 -3.53
C ASP A 552 12.58 -5.39 -5.00
N GLY A 553 13.67 -5.04 -5.69
CA GLY A 553 14.03 -5.48 -7.05
C GLY A 553 15.39 -6.19 -7.10
N THR A 554 16.04 -6.15 -8.25
CA THR A 554 17.39 -6.71 -8.41
C THR A 554 18.44 -5.87 -7.69
N LEU A 555 19.61 -6.48 -7.45
CA LEU A 555 20.77 -5.78 -6.93
C LEU A 555 21.17 -4.57 -7.82
N GLY A 556 21.00 -4.70 -9.14
CA GLY A 556 21.24 -3.62 -10.09
C GLY A 556 20.32 -2.42 -9.86
N LEU A 557 19.03 -2.67 -9.61
CA LEU A 557 18.07 -1.62 -9.28
C LEU A 557 18.39 -0.95 -7.94
N ALA A 558 18.75 -1.73 -6.92
CA ALA A 558 19.16 -1.19 -5.62
C ALA A 558 20.37 -0.25 -5.75
N HIS A 559 21.39 -0.67 -6.51
CA HIS A 559 22.56 0.15 -6.79
C HIS A 559 22.20 1.44 -7.55
N ALA A 560 21.42 1.31 -8.63
CA ALA A 560 21.01 2.46 -9.45
C ALA A 560 20.23 3.50 -8.63
N THR A 561 19.26 3.05 -7.83
CA THR A 561 18.45 3.95 -7.01
C THR A 561 19.22 4.56 -5.84
N SER A 562 20.20 3.86 -5.27
CA SER A 562 21.16 4.42 -4.31
C SER A 562 21.95 5.57 -4.94
N TRP A 563 22.50 5.34 -6.14
CA TRP A 563 23.27 6.36 -6.85
C TRP A 563 22.43 7.61 -7.16
N PHE A 564 21.19 7.45 -7.65
CA PHE A 564 20.29 8.58 -7.89
C PHE A 564 20.04 9.39 -6.62
N ARG A 565 19.79 8.72 -5.50
CA ARG A 565 19.56 9.38 -4.23
C ARG A 565 20.78 10.15 -3.74
N GLU A 566 21.97 9.56 -3.83
CA GLU A 566 23.22 10.23 -3.46
C GLU A 566 23.48 11.47 -4.33
N ALA A 567 23.22 11.39 -5.64
CA ALA A 567 23.33 12.53 -6.55
C ALA A 567 22.36 13.66 -6.18
N LEU A 568 21.12 13.33 -5.79
CA LEU A 568 20.12 14.31 -5.36
C LEU A 568 20.51 14.98 -4.04
N LEU A 569 21.00 14.21 -3.07
CA LEU A 569 21.50 14.73 -1.79
C LEU A 569 22.71 15.65 -2.00
N ALA A 570 23.65 15.27 -2.87
CA ALA A 570 24.80 16.10 -3.22
C ALA A 570 24.36 17.42 -3.88
N HIS A 571 23.35 17.38 -4.75
CA HIS A 571 22.84 18.59 -5.41
C HIS A 571 22.27 19.59 -4.41
N GLU A 572 21.49 19.15 -3.42
CA GLU A 572 20.94 20.03 -2.37
C GLU A 572 22.06 20.80 -1.65
N THR A 573 23.17 20.13 -1.34
CA THR A 573 24.34 20.76 -0.70
C THR A 573 25.08 21.76 -1.61
N SER A 574 25.10 21.54 -2.92
CA SER A 574 25.72 22.45 -3.91
C SER A 574 24.86 23.67 -4.28
N SER A 575 23.55 23.64 -4.01
CA SER A 575 22.60 24.67 -4.48
C SER A 575 22.76 26.04 -3.82
N MET A 576 23.72 26.19 -2.91
CA MET A 576 24.16 27.47 -2.34
C MET A 576 25.39 28.07 -3.03
N GLU A 577 25.86 27.54 -4.16
CA GLU A 577 26.98 28.15 -4.91
C GLU A 577 26.52 29.24 -5.90
N ARG A 578 25.27 29.23 -6.36
CA ARG A 578 24.70 30.20 -7.32
C ARG A 578 23.27 30.61 -6.96
N CYS A 579 22.93 31.88 -7.15
CA CYS A 579 21.61 32.41 -6.84
C CYS A 579 20.57 31.92 -7.85
N ARG A 580 19.49 31.28 -7.39
CA ARG A 580 18.41 30.77 -8.27
C ARG A 580 17.67 31.87 -9.06
N ARG A 581 17.80 33.14 -8.69
CA ARG A 581 17.14 34.28 -9.36
C ARG A 581 18.00 34.95 -10.43
N CYS A 582 19.28 35.19 -10.14
CA CYS A 582 20.17 35.92 -11.05
C CYS A 582 21.32 35.07 -11.61
N ASP A 583 21.45 33.82 -11.15
CA ASP A 583 22.49 32.85 -11.50
C ASP A 583 23.95 33.28 -11.19
N ALA A 584 24.13 34.42 -10.50
CA ALA A 584 25.45 34.82 -10.01
C ALA A 584 25.91 33.93 -8.84
N PRO A 585 27.23 33.79 -8.59
CA PRO A 585 27.74 33.10 -7.41
C PRO A 585 27.03 33.58 -6.14
N PHE A 586 26.45 32.65 -5.39
CA PHE A 586 25.69 32.99 -4.21
C PHE A 586 26.67 33.33 -3.08
N SER A 587 26.66 34.59 -2.68
CA SER A 587 27.42 35.10 -1.55
C SER A 587 26.49 35.95 -0.71
N PRO A 588 26.09 35.49 0.49
CA PRO A 588 25.20 36.25 1.37
C PRO A 588 25.84 37.51 1.95
N THR A 589 27.15 37.68 1.75
CA THR A 589 27.94 38.82 2.24
C THR A 589 28.36 39.79 1.14
N ALA A 590 28.19 39.43 -0.13
CA ALA A 590 28.56 40.30 -1.25
C ALA A 590 27.32 41.07 -1.73
N PRO A 591 27.34 42.41 -1.76
CA PRO A 591 26.25 43.19 -2.33
C PRO A 591 26.17 42.93 -3.83
N THR A 592 25.20 42.12 -4.26
CA THR A 592 25.05 41.76 -5.67
C THR A 592 24.11 42.75 -6.35
N ARG A 593 24.67 43.69 -7.11
CA ARG A 593 23.87 44.63 -7.92
C ARG A 593 23.11 43.95 -9.08
N SER A 594 23.36 42.67 -9.34
CA SER A 594 22.71 41.88 -10.38
C SER A 594 21.43 41.17 -9.94
N CYS A 595 21.20 41.03 -8.63
CA CYS A 595 19.97 40.45 -8.12
C CYS A 595 18.96 41.56 -7.85
N ARG A 596 17.70 41.30 -8.19
CA ARG A 596 16.59 42.25 -8.00
C ARG A 596 15.60 41.66 -7.01
N VAL A 597 14.80 42.49 -6.35
CA VAL A 597 13.56 42.14 -5.65
C VAL A 597 12.41 42.91 -6.28
N HIS A 598 11.20 42.37 -6.23
CA HIS A 598 10.01 43.07 -6.70
C HIS A 598 9.03 43.07 -5.53
N ALA A 599 8.40 44.21 -5.23
CA ALA A 599 7.31 44.26 -4.27
C ALA A 599 6.11 43.50 -4.85
N ALA A 600 5.87 42.28 -4.36
CA ALA A 600 4.69 41.52 -4.74
C ALA A 600 3.45 42.10 -4.02
N TYR A 601 2.34 42.27 -4.76
CA TYR A 601 1.04 42.58 -4.18
C TYR A 601 0.06 41.47 -4.56
N TYR A 602 -0.58 40.89 -3.54
CA TYR A 602 -1.65 39.91 -3.70
C TYR A 602 -3.00 40.63 -3.85
N MET A 603 -3.69 40.47 -4.97
CA MET A 603 -5.10 40.86 -5.14
C MET A 603 -5.88 39.68 -5.75
N GLY A 604 -6.88 39.16 -5.02
CA GLY A 604 -7.98 38.41 -5.67
C GLY A 604 -8.01 36.88 -5.57
N GLY A 605 -7.38 36.23 -4.59
CA GLY A 605 -7.87 34.91 -4.14
C GLY A 605 -7.45 33.65 -4.91
N THR A 606 -6.54 33.70 -5.90
CA THR A 606 -6.07 32.48 -6.60
C THR A 606 -4.55 32.48 -6.80
N LEU A 607 -3.88 31.46 -6.28
CA LEU A 607 -2.48 31.11 -6.59
C LEU A 607 -2.49 30.00 -7.66
N LEU A 608 -1.96 30.27 -8.85
CA LEU A 608 -1.72 29.24 -9.86
C LEU A 608 -0.34 28.60 -9.59
N PRO A 609 -0.24 27.26 -9.49
CA PRO A 609 1.06 26.58 -9.38
C PRO A 609 1.88 26.82 -10.65
N GLY A 610 3.15 27.24 -10.49
CA GLY A 610 4.10 27.39 -11.61
C GLY A 610 4.09 28.74 -12.34
N HIS A 611 3.21 29.67 -11.97
CA HIS A 611 3.23 31.04 -12.50
C HIS A 611 3.30 32.05 -11.37
N TRP A 612 4.31 32.92 -11.41
CA TRP A 612 4.43 34.04 -10.49
C TRP A 612 3.32 35.06 -10.76
N VAL A 613 2.44 35.28 -9.78
CA VAL A 613 1.42 36.35 -9.82
C VAL A 613 2.13 37.68 -9.56
N CYS A 614 2.76 38.24 -10.58
CA CYS A 614 3.46 39.50 -10.44
C CYS A 614 3.44 40.25 -11.77
N CYS A 615 2.37 41.03 -11.98
CA CYS A 615 2.25 42.15 -12.90
C CYS A 615 2.35 41.97 -14.43
N ASN A 616 2.47 40.76 -14.99
CA ASN A 616 2.64 40.57 -16.46
C ASN A 616 3.88 41.30 -17.03
N GLU A 617 4.85 41.71 -16.21
CA GLU A 617 6.05 42.44 -16.66
C GLU A 617 7.17 41.45 -17.05
N PRO A 618 7.50 41.32 -18.35
CA PRO A 618 8.46 40.32 -18.83
C PRO A 618 9.93 40.74 -18.67
N LYS A 619 10.21 42.00 -18.31
CA LYS A 619 11.58 42.52 -18.25
C LYS A 619 12.17 42.37 -16.84
N LYS A 620 13.40 41.83 -16.78
CA LYS A 620 14.19 41.68 -15.54
C LYS A 620 14.43 43.00 -14.78
N ASP A 621 14.36 44.13 -15.49
CA ASP A 621 14.50 45.50 -14.96
C ASP A 621 13.22 46.33 -15.18
N GLY A 622 12.05 45.68 -15.16
CA GLY A 622 10.75 46.35 -15.30
C GLY A 622 10.42 47.30 -14.14
N ILE A 623 9.37 48.09 -14.31
CA ILE A 623 8.95 49.09 -13.31
C ILE A 623 8.59 48.37 -11.99
N GLY A 624 9.29 48.74 -10.92
CA GLY A 624 9.12 48.16 -9.57
C GLY A 624 10.19 47.13 -9.15
N CYS A 625 11.13 46.76 -10.02
CA CYS A 625 12.27 45.91 -9.66
C CYS A 625 13.40 46.73 -8.98
N GLU A 626 13.65 46.48 -7.71
CA GLU A 626 14.73 47.11 -6.93
C GLU A 626 15.94 46.16 -6.81
N ALA A 627 17.15 46.67 -6.61
CA ALA A 627 18.31 45.81 -6.34
C ALA A 627 18.17 45.15 -4.96
N ALA A 628 18.59 43.89 -4.84
CA ALA A 628 18.51 43.16 -3.58
C ALA A 628 19.74 42.29 -3.35
N ASP A 629 20.12 42.17 -2.08
CA ASP A 629 21.17 41.26 -1.67
C ASP A 629 20.66 39.81 -1.66
N HIS A 630 21.55 38.88 -1.96
CA HIS A 630 21.27 37.47 -1.75
C HIS A 630 21.09 37.19 -0.26
N THR A 631 20.00 36.52 0.10
CA THR A 631 19.71 36.16 1.48
C THR A 631 19.51 34.65 1.61
N THR A 632 19.99 34.08 2.72
CA THR A 632 19.68 32.72 3.17
C THR A 632 18.55 32.70 4.19
N LEU A 633 18.03 33.87 4.57
CA LEU A 633 16.99 33.98 5.57
C LEU A 633 15.70 33.40 5.00
N GLU A 634 15.15 32.43 5.73
CA GLU A 634 13.78 31.99 5.53
C GLU A 634 12.86 33.21 5.66
N GLN A 635 11.93 33.33 4.74
CA GLN A 635 11.00 34.44 4.71
C GLN A 635 9.62 33.92 5.13
N ILE A 636 8.74 34.80 5.61
CA ILE A 636 7.35 34.49 5.94
C ILE A 636 6.40 35.50 5.31
N TRP A 637 5.18 35.05 4.99
CA TRP A 637 4.12 35.92 4.50
C TRP A 637 3.45 36.65 5.66
N CYS A 638 3.54 37.98 5.67
CA CYS A 638 2.89 38.84 6.66
C CYS A 638 1.73 39.59 6.00
N CYS A 639 0.52 39.47 6.56
CA CYS A 639 -0.65 40.21 6.10
C CYS A 639 -0.64 41.64 6.67
N ASP A 640 -0.66 42.67 5.82
CA ASP A 640 -0.98 44.03 6.27
C ASP A 640 -2.50 44.13 6.49
N THR A 641 -2.88 44.19 7.76
CA THR A 641 -4.28 44.21 8.20
C THR A 641 -5.06 45.43 7.71
N ARG A 642 -4.40 46.48 7.21
CA ARG A 642 -5.06 47.70 6.70
C ARG A 642 -5.60 47.55 5.28
N TYR A 643 -5.00 46.65 4.48
CA TYR A 643 -5.33 46.50 3.05
C TYR A 643 -5.57 45.04 2.63
N GLY A 644 -5.36 44.06 3.51
CA GLY A 644 -5.51 42.63 3.19
C GLY A 644 -4.43 42.11 2.23
N THR A 645 -3.33 42.86 2.08
CA THR A 645 -2.21 42.53 1.20
C THR A 645 -1.14 41.77 1.98
N TYR A 646 -0.70 40.64 1.44
CA TYR A 646 0.40 39.87 2.00
C TYR A 646 1.73 40.39 1.45
N THR A 647 2.70 40.56 2.33
CA THR A 647 4.06 41.01 2.00
C THR A 647 5.09 40.01 2.52
N TRP A 648 6.18 39.84 1.78
CA TRP A 648 7.32 39.06 2.25
C TRP A 648 8.06 39.83 3.35
N GLN A 649 8.27 39.18 4.50
CA GLN A 649 9.18 39.68 5.52
C GLN A 649 10.23 38.62 5.86
N PRO A 650 11.53 39.01 5.98
CA PRO A 650 12.54 38.10 6.50
C PRO A 650 12.16 37.67 7.92
N VAL A 651 12.33 36.40 8.25
CA VAL A 651 12.25 35.97 9.65
C VAL A 651 13.43 36.62 10.39
N ALA A 652 13.13 37.61 11.23
CA ALA A 652 14.13 38.17 12.11
C ALA A 652 14.62 37.05 13.04
N ARG A 653 15.93 36.76 13.01
CA ARG A 653 16.55 35.97 14.08
C ARG A 653 16.63 36.89 15.30
N GLU A 654 15.95 36.51 16.38
CA GLU A 654 16.20 37.09 17.71
C GLU A 654 17.64 36.82 18.17
#